data_AF-A0A667IBR7-F1
#
_entry.id   AF-A0A667IBR7-F1
#
_cell.length_a   1.000
_cell.length_b   1.000
_cell.length_c   1.000
_cell.angle_alpha   90.00
_cell.angle_beta   90.00
_cell.angle_gamma   90.00
#
_symmetry.space_group_name_H-M   'P 1'
#
loop_
_entity.id
_entity.type
_entity.pdbx_description
1 polymer ?
#
loop_
_entity_poly.entity_id
_entity_poly.type
_entity_poly.pdbx_seq_one_letter_code
_entity_poly.pdbx_strand_id
1 'polypeptide(L)'
;MCRCPLEHHDGRMTSAEAVAVASGARVAGSPEWPPDTPQALGRPGRVRVAVAALVWLLAGASMSSLNKWIFTVHGFGRPLLLSALHMLAAALACRWGAQRPMPSRTRRQVLLLSFTFGTSMACGNVGLSAVPLDLAQLATTTTPLITLALSALLLGRRHHPLQFAAMGPLCLGAACSLAGELRTPPAGCGFLLAATCLRGLKSIQQNDSGDEDDETASPADKSELHSTIKSLSLKLDDLSTCNDLIAKHGAALQRSLSELDSLKIPYESSEKLKAVNERATLFRITSNAMINACKDFLELAETHSRKWQRALQYEQEQRIHLEETIEQLAKQHNSLERAFRSAPGRATNPTKSFSEGSLLTPKGEDSEEDEDTEYFDAMEDSTSFITVITEAKEDRKAEGGTTGSVDWTSSDNVLDGASLVPKGPPKVKRRVRIPDKPNYSLNLWSIMKNCIGRELSKIPMPVNFNEPLSMLQRLTEDLEYHHLLDKAVHCTSSVEQMCLVAAFSVSSYSTTVHRIAKPFNPMLGETFELDRLDDMGLRSLCEQVSHHPPSAAHYVFSKHGWSLWQEITISSKFRGKYLSIMPLGAIHLEFQASGNHYVWRKSTSTVHNIIVGKLWIDQTGDIEIVNHKTKDRCQLKFLPYSYFSKEVARKVTGVVSDSQGKAHYVLSGSWDEQMECAKIVQSSPSSPGSDGKQKTVYQTLPAKLLWKKYPLPENAENMYYFSELALTLNEHEEGVAPTDSRLRPDQRLMEKGHWDEANTEKQRLEEKQRVSRRRRLEACSRGCGTEEEKEADVYVPLWFEKRLDPLTGETACMYKGGYWEAKERQDWHMCPNIF
;
A
#
# COMPACT_ATOMS: atom_id res chain seq x y z
N MET A 1 73.71 -29.66 -49.81
CA MET A 1 73.39 -29.88 -48.37
C MET A 1 72.01 -29.26 -48.12
N CYS A 2 71.02 -29.88 -47.44
CA CYS A 2 70.86 -31.27 -47.01
C CYS A 2 69.34 -31.61 -46.86
N ARG A 3 68.94 -32.80 -47.37
CA ARG A 3 67.80 -33.73 -47.06
C ARG A 3 66.51 -33.16 -46.37
N CYS A 4 65.28 -33.31 -46.91
CA CYS A 4 64.48 -34.51 -47.31
C CYS A 4 63.90 -35.33 -46.14
N PRO A 5 62.75 -36.08 -46.26
CA PRO A 5 61.67 -36.12 -47.30
C PRO A 5 60.34 -35.52 -46.76
N LEU A 6 59.15 -35.47 -47.40
CA LEU A 6 58.60 -35.81 -48.75
C LEU A 6 58.01 -37.22 -49.07
N GLU A 7 56.75 -37.50 -48.67
CA GLU A 7 55.77 -38.48 -49.24
C GLU A 7 54.33 -38.06 -48.77
N HIS A 8 53.19 -38.09 -49.49
CA HIS A 8 52.52 -39.04 -50.43
C HIS A 8 51.92 -40.29 -49.73
N HIS A 9 50.77 -40.87 -50.12
CA HIS A 9 49.75 -40.57 -51.15
C HIS A 9 48.40 -41.24 -50.75
N ASP A 10 47.25 -40.71 -51.20
CA ASP A 10 45.97 -41.42 -51.48
C ASP A 10 45.30 -42.30 -50.37
N GLY A 11 44.06 -42.78 -50.49
CA GLY A 11 42.99 -42.41 -51.42
C GLY A 11 41.85 -43.44 -51.47
N ARG A 12 40.59 -42.96 -51.35
CA ARG A 12 39.35 -43.48 -51.96
C ARG A 12 39.22 -44.99 -52.26
N MET A 13 38.30 -45.66 -51.56
CA MET A 13 37.48 -46.72 -52.17
C MET A 13 36.01 -46.66 -51.69
N THR A 14 35.16 -47.58 -52.16
CA THR A 14 33.74 -47.32 -52.45
C THR A 14 32.82 -48.53 -52.26
N SER A 15 31.50 -48.26 -52.19
CA SER A 15 30.37 -49.22 -52.19
C SER A 15 30.16 -50.01 -50.87
N ALA A 16 28.97 -50.57 -50.59
CA ALA A 16 27.78 -50.74 -51.44
C ALA A 16 26.44 -50.46 -50.72
N GLU A 17 25.35 -50.61 -51.49
CA GLU A 17 23.93 -50.63 -51.09
C GLU A 17 23.64 -51.42 -49.79
N ALA A 18 22.77 -51.01 -48.85
CA ALA A 18 21.38 -50.50 -48.89
C ALA A 18 20.29 -51.59 -48.90
N VAL A 19 19.07 -51.21 -48.48
CA VAL A 19 17.78 -51.97 -48.50
C VAL A 19 17.43 -52.85 -47.27
N ALA A 20 16.56 -52.27 -46.42
CA ALA A 20 15.34 -52.84 -45.80
C ALA A 20 15.33 -53.81 -44.59
N VAL A 21 14.66 -53.30 -43.53
CA VAL A 21 13.52 -53.93 -42.80
C VAL A 21 13.76 -55.14 -41.87
N ALA A 22 13.75 -54.81 -40.56
CA ALA A 22 13.08 -55.47 -39.43
C ALA A 22 13.05 -57.01 -39.29
N SER A 23 13.63 -57.51 -38.20
CA SER A 23 12.90 -58.05 -37.01
C SER A 23 13.89 -58.60 -35.96
N GLY A 24 13.41 -59.12 -34.82
CA GLY A 24 14.19 -60.10 -34.04
C GLY A 24 14.61 -59.75 -32.60
N ALA A 25 13.64 -59.69 -31.67
CA ALA A 25 13.76 -60.13 -30.27
C ALA A 25 14.75 -59.44 -29.29
N ARG A 26 14.58 -59.79 -27.99
CA ARG A 26 15.39 -59.39 -26.83
C ARG A 26 16.39 -60.53 -26.51
N VAL A 27 17.44 -60.36 -25.72
CA VAL A 27 17.41 -60.41 -24.23
C VAL A 27 18.67 -59.78 -23.62
N ALA A 28 18.54 -59.37 -22.36
CA ALA A 28 19.46 -58.59 -21.53
C ALA A 28 20.96 -58.94 -21.54
N GLY A 29 21.77 -57.88 -21.55
CA GLY A 29 23.08 -57.78 -20.90
C GLY A 29 23.21 -56.36 -20.31
N SER A 30 23.67 -56.22 -19.07
CA SER A 30 23.69 -54.94 -18.33
C SER A 30 25.09 -54.31 -18.30
N PRO A 31 25.27 -53.08 -18.83
CA PRO A 31 26.48 -52.30 -18.59
C PRO A 31 26.38 -51.49 -17.28
N GLU A 32 27.50 -51.41 -16.57
CA GLU A 32 27.69 -50.50 -15.44
C GLU A 32 27.78 -49.03 -15.91
N TRP A 33 27.55 -48.08 -14.99
CA TRP A 33 27.69 -46.64 -15.25
C TRP A 33 28.77 -46.03 -14.34
N PRO A 34 29.50 -45.00 -14.80
CA PRO A 34 30.67 -44.45 -14.10
C PRO A 34 30.29 -43.70 -12.80
N PRO A 35 31.28 -43.50 -11.90
CA PRO A 35 31.07 -42.88 -10.59
C PRO A 35 30.65 -41.40 -10.64
N ASP A 36 30.14 -40.91 -9.51
CA ASP A 36 29.41 -39.65 -9.37
C ASP A 36 30.11 -38.43 -9.97
N THR A 37 29.53 -37.91 -11.07
CA THR A 37 29.54 -36.47 -11.34
C THR A 37 28.23 -35.90 -10.81
N PRO A 38 28.25 -34.79 -10.03
CA PRO A 38 27.03 -34.16 -9.55
C PRO A 38 26.30 -33.50 -10.72
N GLN A 39 25.42 -34.26 -11.39
CA GLN A 39 24.47 -33.70 -12.33
C GLN A 39 23.59 -32.71 -11.59
N ALA A 40 23.82 -31.42 -11.83
CA ALA A 40 22.96 -30.36 -11.32
C ALA A 40 21.52 -30.64 -11.80
N LEU A 41 20.64 -31.04 -10.88
CA LEU A 41 19.20 -31.09 -11.15
C LEU A 41 18.73 -29.65 -11.41
N GLY A 42 18.78 -29.24 -12.67
CA GLY A 42 18.39 -27.91 -13.09
C GLY A 42 17.02 -27.56 -12.54
N ARG A 43 16.91 -26.39 -11.88
CA ARG A 43 15.69 -25.88 -11.25
C ARG A 43 14.49 -26.19 -12.17
N PRO A 44 13.44 -26.89 -11.69
CA PRO A 44 12.32 -27.26 -12.55
C PRO A 44 11.74 -25.98 -13.16
N GLY A 45 11.89 -25.83 -14.48
CA GLY A 45 11.61 -24.56 -15.16
C GLY A 45 10.21 -24.07 -14.84
N ARG A 46 10.03 -22.75 -14.64
CA ARG A 46 8.80 -22.12 -14.10
C ARG A 46 7.51 -22.68 -14.70
N VAL A 47 7.50 -23.00 -16.00
CA VAL A 47 6.38 -23.66 -16.71
C VAL A 47 5.97 -25.00 -16.08
N ARG A 48 6.91 -25.89 -15.72
CA ARG A 48 6.59 -27.18 -15.07
C ARG A 48 6.00 -26.99 -13.68
N VAL A 49 6.48 -26.01 -12.92
CA VAL A 49 5.95 -25.68 -11.59
C VAL A 49 4.56 -25.08 -11.71
N ALA A 50 4.35 -24.14 -12.64
CA ALA A 50 3.04 -23.55 -12.93
C ALA A 50 2.03 -24.61 -13.42
N VAL A 51 2.43 -25.52 -14.32
CA VAL A 51 1.58 -26.62 -14.78
C VAL A 51 1.25 -27.59 -13.62
N ALA A 52 2.22 -27.93 -12.75
CA ALA A 52 1.95 -28.76 -11.59
C ALA A 52 0.99 -28.10 -10.59
N ALA A 53 1.15 -26.79 -10.34
CA ALA A 53 0.25 -26.00 -9.49
C ALA A 53 -1.16 -25.87 -10.10
N LEU A 54 -1.25 -25.65 -11.41
CA LEU A 54 -2.53 -25.57 -12.14
C LEU A 54 -3.26 -26.92 -12.13
N VAL A 55 -2.55 -28.03 -12.39
CA VAL A 55 -3.11 -29.39 -12.31
C VAL A 55 -3.56 -29.71 -10.89
N TRP A 56 -2.81 -29.31 -9.87
CA TRP A 56 -3.20 -29.48 -8.47
C TRP A 56 -4.45 -28.66 -8.10
N LEU A 57 -4.52 -27.39 -8.50
CA LEU A 57 -5.70 -26.52 -8.31
C LEU A 57 -6.93 -27.09 -9.02
N LEU A 58 -6.82 -27.44 -10.30
CA LEU A 58 -7.91 -27.99 -11.09
C LEU A 58 -8.38 -29.35 -10.55
N ALA A 59 -7.46 -30.23 -10.13
CA ALA A 59 -7.83 -31.50 -9.50
C ALA A 59 -8.51 -31.29 -8.13
N GLY A 60 -8.02 -30.36 -7.31
CA GLY A 60 -8.62 -30.02 -6.02
C GLY A 60 -10.02 -29.42 -6.16
N ALA A 61 -10.19 -28.45 -7.05
CA ALA A 61 -11.48 -27.82 -7.35
C ALA A 61 -12.48 -28.82 -7.97
N SER A 62 -12.00 -29.69 -8.88
CA SER A 62 -12.82 -30.75 -9.49
C SER A 62 -13.27 -31.78 -8.45
N MET A 63 -12.37 -32.28 -7.59
CA MET A 63 -12.75 -33.19 -6.50
C MET A 63 -13.74 -32.54 -5.52
N SER A 64 -13.53 -31.27 -5.15
CA SER A 64 -14.45 -30.55 -4.25
C SER A 64 -15.85 -30.41 -4.86
N SER A 65 -15.92 -29.98 -6.12
CA SER A 65 -17.18 -29.81 -6.86
C SER A 65 -17.89 -31.13 -7.12
N LEU A 66 -17.14 -32.18 -7.50
CA LEU A 66 -17.66 -33.52 -7.73
C LEU A 66 -18.19 -34.16 -6.43
N ASN A 67 -17.46 -34.03 -5.31
CA ASN A 67 -17.95 -34.44 -4.00
C ASN A 67 -19.26 -33.73 -3.64
N LYS A 68 -19.30 -32.39 -3.78
CA LYS A 68 -20.51 -31.59 -3.52
C LYS A 68 -21.70 -32.08 -4.35
N TRP A 69 -21.51 -32.28 -5.65
CA TRP A 69 -22.53 -32.78 -6.57
C TRP A 69 -23.00 -34.20 -6.24
N ILE A 70 -22.10 -35.12 -5.92
CA ILE A 70 -22.42 -36.50 -5.50
C ILE A 70 -23.25 -36.51 -4.21
N PHE A 71 -22.97 -35.61 -3.26
CA PHE A 71 -23.76 -35.50 -2.03
C PHE A 71 -25.10 -34.80 -2.24
N THR A 72 -25.17 -33.71 -3.01
CA THR A 72 -26.41 -32.91 -3.15
C THR A 72 -27.38 -33.43 -4.21
N VAL A 73 -26.90 -34.05 -5.30
CA VAL A 73 -27.75 -34.50 -6.42
C VAL A 73 -27.99 -36.01 -6.39
N HIS A 74 -26.99 -36.81 -6.01
CA HIS A 74 -27.11 -38.27 -5.90
C HIS A 74 -27.37 -38.78 -4.47
N GLY A 75 -27.48 -37.88 -3.47
CA GLY A 75 -27.86 -38.24 -2.10
C GLY A 75 -26.92 -39.25 -1.42
N PHE A 76 -25.64 -39.29 -1.82
CA PHE A 76 -24.73 -40.40 -1.50
C PHE A 76 -24.28 -40.43 -0.03
N GLY A 77 -25.09 -41.01 0.85
CA GLY A 77 -24.88 -41.07 2.31
C GLY A 77 -23.70 -41.93 2.82
N ARG A 78 -22.60 -42.08 2.07
CA ARG A 78 -21.40 -42.85 2.47
C ARG A 78 -20.08 -42.10 2.19
N PRO A 79 -19.84 -40.92 2.83
CA PRO A 79 -18.68 -40.06 2.53
C PRO A 79 -17.31 -40.72 2.76
N LEU A 80 -17.20 -41.64 3.72
CA LEU A 80 -15.95 -42.38 3.97
C LEU A 80 -15.61 -43.34 2.82
N LEU A 81 -16.61 -43.95 2.18
CA LEU A 81 -16.40 -44.82 1.02
C LEU A 81 -15.95 -44.02 -0.20
N LEU A 82 -16.53 -42.84 -0.42
CA LEU A 82 -16.09 -41.92 -1.49
C LEU A 82 -14.65 -41.43 -1.27
N SER A 83 -14.29 -41.12 -0.02
CA SER A 83 -12.92 -40.75 0.35
C SER A 83 -11.92 -41.90 0.13
N ALA A 84 -12.29 -43.13 0.50
CA ALA A 84 -11.47 -44.32 0.27
C ALA A 84 -11.27 -44.61 -1.24
N LEU A 85 -12.32 -44.44 -2.05
CA LEU A 85 -12.23 -44.59 -3.51
C LEU A 85 -11.30 -43.55 -4.14
N HIS A 86 -11.36 -42.28 -3.72
CA HIS A 86 -10.41 -41.25 -4.18
C HIS A 86 -8.96 -41.56 -3.80
N MET A 87 -8.70 -42.06 -2.58
CA MET A 87 -7.36 -42.48 -2.16
C MET A 87 -6.87 -43.71 -2.93
N LEU A 88 -7.75 -44.67 -3.24
CA LEU A 88 -7.43 -45.84 -4.06
C LEU A 88 -7.09 -45.41 -5.51
N ALA A 89 -7.89 -44.52 -6.11
CA ALA A 89 -7.67 -44.00 -7.45
C ALA A 89 -6.34 -43.22 -7.53
N ALA A 90 -6.04 -42.37 -6.55
CA ALA A 90 -4.76 -41.66 -6.46
C ALA A 90 -3.58 -42.64 -6.32
N ALA A 91 -3.69 -43.66 -5.47
CA ALA A 91 -2.65 -44.68 -5.31
C ALA A 91 -2.40 -45.48 -6.61
N LEU A 92 -3.46 -45.80 -7.37
CA LEU A 92 -3.35 -46.46 -8.67
C LEU A 92 -2.71 -45.56 -9.74
N ALA A 93 -3.11 -44.28 -9.82
CA ALA A 93 -2.52 -43.30 -10.72
C ALA A 93 -1.02 -43.09 -10.44
N CYS A 94 -0.63 -42.95 -9.17
CA CYS A 94 0.78 -42.90 -8.76
C CYS A 94 1.54 -44.18 -9.12
N ARG A 95 0.88 -45.35 -9.12
CA ARG A 95 1.49 -46.62 -9.55
C ARG A 95 1.77 -46.68 -11.05
N TRP A 96 0.93 -46.08 -11.88
CA TRP A 96 1.16 -45.96 -13.34
C TRP A 96 2.18 -44.87 -13.71
N GLY A 97 2.22 -43.76 -12.98
CA GLY A 97 3.14 -42.65 -13.26
C GLY A 97 4.61 -42.87 -12.84
N ALA A 98 4.88 -43.82 -11.94
CA ALA A 98 6.19 -44.00 -11.31
C ALA A 98 7.23 -44.75 -12.18
N GLN A 99 7.69 -44.13 -13.27
CA GLN A 99 8.74 -44.70 -14.16
C GLN A 99 10.16 -44.78 -13.54
N ARG A 100 10.38 -44.35 -12.29
CA ARG A 100 11.66 -44.49 -11.58
C ARG A 100 11.45 -45.00 -10.15
N PRO A 101 12.28 -45.92 -9.64
CA PRO A 101 12.18 -46.41 -8.27
C PRO A 101 12.61 -45.33 -7.27
N MET A 102 11.67 -44.79 -6.48
CA MET A 102 12.01 -43.90 -5.36
C MET A 102 12.90 -44.62 -4.33
N PRO A 103 13.91 -43.95 -3.73
CA PRO A 103 14.69 -44.46 -2.61
C PRO A 103 13.81 -44.94 -1.45
N SER A 104 14.27 -45.97 -0.72
CA SER A 104 13.51 -46.60 0.37
C SER A 104 13.17 -45.63 1.51
N ARG A 105 14.10 -44.75 1.89
CA ARG A 105 13.90 -43.71 2.93
C ARG A 105 12.82 -42.71 2.54
N THR A 106 12.94 -42.10 1.36
CA THR A 106 11.94 -41.16 0.82
C THR A 106 10.57 -41.81 0.65
N ARG A 107 10.53 -43.05 0.14
CA ARG A 107 9.29 -43.83 0.02
C ARG A 107 8.64 -44.08 1.38
N ARG A 108 9.43 -44.39 2.42
CA ARG A 108 8.94 -44.57 3.80
C ARG A 108 8.41 -43.26 4.39
N GLN A 109 9.08 -42.13 4.17
CA GLN A 109 8.62 -40.80 4.61
C GLN A 109 7.31 -40.41 3.92
N VAL A 110 7.22 -40.53 2.58
CA VAL A 110 6.00 -40.23 1.82
C VAL A 110 4.84 -41.14 2.22
N LEU A 111 5.07 -42.43 2.44
CA LEU A 111 4.05 -43.36 2.92
C LEU A 111 3.58 -43.01 4.35
N LEU A 112 4.50 -42.67 5.25
CA LEU A 112 4.17 -42.26 6.62
C LEU A 112 3.34 -40.97 6.63
N LEU A 113 3.77 -39.94 5.91
CA LEU A 113 3.07 -38.66 5.78
C LEU A 113 1.67 -38.84 5.16
N SER A 114 1.56 -39.68 4.12
CA SER A 114 0.27 -40.00 3.48
C SER A 114 -0.67 -40.76 4.43
N PHE A 115 -0.14 -41.68 5.23
CA PHE A 115 -0.91 -42.43 6.24
C PHE A 115 -1.39 -41.52 7.38
N THR A 116 -0.50 -40.69 7.94
CA THR A 116 -0.86 -39.72 8.99
C THR A 116 -1.89 -38.71 8.48
N PHE A 117 -1.77 -38.23 7.24
CA PHE A 117 -2.76 -37.35 6.61
C PHE A 117 -4.11 -38.03 6.36
N GLY A 118 -4.11 -39.23 5.76
CA GLY A 118 -5.35 -39.99 5.51
C GLY A 118 -6.10 -40.35 6.79
N THR A 119 -5.38 -40.75 7.83
CA THR A 119 -5.96 -41.04 9.15
C THR A 119 -6.51 -39.76 9.80
N SER A 120 -5.81 -38.63 9.70
CA SER A 120 -6.32 -37.33 10.19
C SER A 120 -7.65 -36.94 9.52
N MET A 121 -7.74 -37.09 8.20
CA MET A 121 -8.98 -36.81 7.45
C MET A 121 -10.12 -37.75 7.85
N ALA A 122 -9.84 -39.04 8.05
CA ALA A 122 -10.84 -40.00 8.53
C ALA A 122 -11.35 -39.65 9.93
N CYS A 123 -10.46 -39.39 10.89
CA CYS A 123 -10.83 -38.99 12.25
C CYS A 123 -11.58 -37.64 12.25
N GLY A 124 -11.18 -36.67 11.42
CA GLY A 124 -11.85 -35.38 11.32
C GLY A 124 -13.29 -35.50 10.81
N ASN A 125 -13.50 -36.31 9.77
CA ASN A 125 -14.83 -36.57 9.20
C ASN A 125 -15.74 -37.37 10.15
N VAL A 126 -15.18 -38.32 10.93
CA VAL A 126 -15.94 -39.03 11.97
C VAL A 126 -16.29 -38.09 13.12
N GLY A 127 -15.36 -37.22 13.55
CA GLY A 127 -15.62 -36.18 14.54
C GLY A 127 -16.76 -35.25 14.12
N LEU A 128 -16.70 -34.71 12.89
CA LEU A 128 -17.75 -33.88 12.29
C LEU A 128 -19.12 -34.58 12.16
N SER A 129 -19.16 -35.92 12.08
CA SER A 129 -20.43 -36.67 12.06
C SER A 129 -21.11 -36.79 13.42
N ALA A 130 -20.41 -36.41 14.51
CA ALA A 130 -20.87 -36.55 15.89
C ALA A 130 -20.79 -35.25 16.72
N VAL A 131 -20.25 -34.16 16.17
CA VAL A 131 -19.98 -32.91 16.89
C VAL A 131 -20.34 -31.71 16.01
N PRO A 132 -20.94 -30.62 16.56
CA PRO A 132 -21.18 -29.38 15.82
C PRO A 132 -19.95 -28.84 15.08
N LEU A 133 -20.20 -28.20 13.95
CA LEU A 133 -19.16 -27.67 13.06
C LEU A 133 -18.26 -26.67 13.78
N ASP A 134 -18.83 -25.85 14.65
CA ASP A 134 -18.14 -24.76 15.35
C ASP A 134 -17.09 -25.30 16.32
N LEU A 135 -17.43 -26.33 17.12
CA LEU A 135 -16.46 -27.04 17.96
C LEU A 135 -15.42 -27.83 17.12
N ALA A 136 -15.78 -28.32 15.94
CA ALA A 136 -14.81 -28.97 15.04
C ALA A 136 -13.83 -27.97 14.39
N GLN A 137 -14.28 -26.77 14.05
CA GLN A 137 -13.42 -25.65 13.64
C GLN A 137 -12.52 -25.21 14.80
N LEU A 138 -13.09 -25.08 16.00
CA LEU A 138 -12.36 -24.69 17.21
C LEU A 138 -11.25 -25.68 17.57
N ALA A 139 -11.55 -26.98 17.57
CA ALA A 139 -10.56 -28.05 17.73
C ALA A 139 -9.48 -28.01 16.62
N THR A 140 -9.80 -27.47 15.43
CA THR A 140 -8.82 -27.26 14.36
C THR A 140 -7.92 -26.04 14.65
N THR A 141 -8.44 -24.96 15.25
CA THR A 141 -7.62 -23.77 15.57
C THR A 141 -6.54 -24.02 16.63
N THR A 142 -6.69 -25.04 17.49
CA THR A 142 -5.67 -25.42 18.49
C THR A 142 -4.53 -26.28 17.92
N THR A 143 -4.55 -26.64 16.62
CA THR A 143 -3.48 -27.41 15.96
C THR A 143 -2.07 -26.85 16.26
N PRO A 144 -1.79 -25.53 16.18
CA PRO A 144 -0.43 -25.00 16.37
C PRO A 144 0.14 -25.25 17.78
N LEU A 145 -0.68 -25.14 18.85
CA LEU A 145 -0.26 -25.51 20.20
C LEU A 145 0.14 -26.98 20.26
N ILE A 146 -0.67 -27.85 19.65
CA ILE A 146 -0.42 -29.29 19.64
C ILE A 146 0.82 -29.62 18.79
N THR A 147 1.08 -28.89 17.70
CA THR A 147 2.35 -28.95 16.94
C THR A 147 3.55 -28.59 17.82
N LEU A 148 3.51 -27.49 18.57
CA LEU A 148 4.60 -27.07 19.47
C LEU A 148 4.84 -28.10 20.58
N ALA A 149 3.77 -28.60 21.21
CA ALA A 149 3.85 -29.60 22.27
C ALA A 149 4.40 -30.94 21.75
N LEU A 150 3.91 -31.44 20.60
CA LEU A 150 4.43 -32.66 19.97
C LEU A 150 5.88 -32.47 19.48
N SER A 151 6.26 -31.28 19.01
CA SER A 151 7.63 -30.97 18.60
C SER A 151 8.60 -31.04 19.79
N ALA A 152 8.23 -30.45 20.93
CA ALA A 152 9.01 -30.54 22.17
C ALA A 152 9.10 -31.99 22.69
N LEU A 153 8.01 -32.76 22.64
CA LEU A 153 7.95 -34.13 23.16
C LEU A 153 8.63 -35.18 22.25
N LEU A 154 8.53 -35.04 20.92
CA LEU A 154 9.01 -36.05 19.97
C LEU A 154 10.39 -35.75 19.38
N LEU A 155 10.77 -34.47 19.28
CA LEU A 155 12.07 -34.02 18.74
C LEU A 155 12.98 -33.37 19.79
N GLY A 156 12.50 -33.15 21.03
CA GLY A 156 13.27 -32.48 22.08
C GLY A 156 13.55 -30.99 21.84
N ARG A 157 12.97 -30.38 20.79
CA ARG A 157 13.19 -28.97 20.42
C ARG A 157 12.67 -28.05 21.54
N ARG A 158 13.52 -27.11 21.99
CA ARG A 158 13.18 -26.12 23.03
C ARG A 158 12.62 -24.85 22.38
N HIS A 159 11.30 -24.73 22.37
CA HIS A 159 10.57 -23.56 21.89
C HIS A 159 10.63 -22.39 22.89
N HIS A 160 10.69 -21.16 22.41
CA HIS A 160 10.87 -19.96 23.25
C HIS A 160 9.60 -19.68 24.08
N PRO A 161 9.68 -19.27 25.36
CA PRO A 161 8.49 -19.03 26.20
C PRO A 161 7.47 -18.05 25.61
N LEU A 162 7.90 -17.09 24.79
CA LEU A 162 6.97 -16.19 24.07
C LEU A 162 6.12 -16.91 23.01
N GLN A 163 6.62 -17.98 22.38
CA GLN A 163 5.86 -18.77 21.41
C GLN A 163 4.70 -19.52 22.11
N PHE A 164 4.95 -20.07 23.31
CA PHE A 164 3.87 -20.62 24.16
C PHE A 164 2.92 -19.53 24.68
N ALA A 165 3.44 -18.37 25.10
CA ALA A 165 2.61 -17.26 25.55
C ALA A 165 1.69 -16.73 24.42
N ALA A 166 2.15 -16.69 23.18
CA ALA A 166 1.36 -16.30 22.01
C ALA A 166 0.22 -17.29 21.69
N MET A 167 0.38 -18.58 22.01
CA MET A 167 -0.72 -19.56 21.93
C MET A 167 -1.76 -19.37 23.06
N GLY A 168 -1.37 -18.76 24.19
CA GLY A 168 -2.23 -18.54 25.36
C GLY A 168 -3.56 -17.85 25.03
N PRO A 169 -3.57 -16.65 24.42
CA PRO A 169 -4.79 -15.96 23.98
C PRO A 169 -5.64 -16.77 22.98
N LEU A 170 -5.00 -17.57 22.12
CA LEU A 170 -5.67 -18.38 21.10
C LEU A 170 -6.41 -19.56 21.74
N CYS A 171 -5.79 -20.21 22.72
CA CYS A 171 -6.40 -21.26 23.53
C CYS A 171 -7.41 -20.72 24.55
N LEU A 172 -7.22 -19.51 25.07
CA LEU A 172 -8.18 -18.83 25.95
C LEU A 172 -9.44 -18.42 25.17
N GLY A 173 -9.29 -17.85 23.97
CA GLY A 173 -10.41 -17.57 23.06
C GLY A 173 -11.21 -18.83 22.70
N ALA A 174 -10.51 -19.94 22.47
CA ALA A 174 -11.15 -21.25 22.32
C ALA A 174 -11.90 -21.70 23.59
N ALA A 175 -11.27 -21.65 24.76
CA ALA A 175 -11.91 -22.02 26.02
C ALA A 175 -13.15 -21.17 26.34
N CYS A 176 -13.11 -19.87 26.05
CA CYS A 176 -14.26 -18.97 26.19
C CYS A 176 -15.38 -19.27 25.18
N SER A 177 -15.05 -19.68 23.95
CA SER A 177 -16.04 -20.09 22.94
C SER A 177 -16.68 -21.45 23.28
N LEU A 178 -15.96 -22.29 24.03
CA LEU A 178 -16.45 -23.56 24.59
C LEU A 178 -17.36 -23.40 25.82
N ALA A 179 -17.41 -22.21 26.44
CA ALA A 179 -18.10 -21.95 27.70
C ALA A 179 -19.64 -21.84 27.56
N GLY A 180 -20.27 -22.88 27.03
CA GLY A 180 -21.71 -23.01 26.88
C GLY A 180 -22.18 -24.35 26.30
N GLU A 181 -21.35 -25.03 25.49
CA GLU A 181 -21.79 -26.15 24.63
C GLU A 181 -21.45 -27.56 25.15
N LEU A 182 -21.47 -27.77 26.47
CA LEU A 182 -21.17 -29.05 27.13
C LEU A 182 -22.29 -30.11 26.99
N ARG A 183 -22.75 -30.37 25.77
CA ARG A 183 -23.71 -31.44 25.41
C ARG A 183 -23.28 -32.29 24.20
N THR A 184 -21.99 -32.26 23.85
CA THR A 184 -21.44 -33.03 22.72
C THR A 184 -20.99 -34.45 23.14
N PRO A 185 -21.16 -35.49 22.30
CA PRO A 185 -20.82 -36.85 22.67
C PRO A 185 -19.29 -37.04 22.79
N PRO A 186 -18.78 -37.65 23.90
CA PRO A 186 -17.34 -37.76 24.14
C PRO A 186 -16.54 -38.45 23.03
N ALA A 187 -17.13 -39.46 22.37
CA ALA A 187 -16.49 -40.16 21.27
C ALA A 187 -16.16 -39.24 20.09
N GLY A 188 -17.08 -38.36 19.70
CA GLY A 188 -16.86 -37.39 18.61
C GLY A 188 -15.75 -36.39 18.94
N CYS A 189 -15.72 -35.91 20.19
CA CYS A 189 -14.67 -35.03 20.69
C CYS A 189 -13.29 -35.73 20.68
N GLY A 190 -13.26 -37.01 21.05
CA GLY A 190 -12.05 -37.85 20.95
C GLY A 190 -11.53 -37.99 19.52
N PHE A 191 -12.43 -38.16 18.53
CA PHE A 191 -12.04 -38.21 17.12
C PHE A 191 -11.53 -36.85 16.60
N LEU A 192 -12.11 -35.73 17.03
CA LEU A 192 -11.58 -34.39 16.69
C LEU A 192 -10.20 -34.13 17.32
N LEU A 193 -9.99 -34.52 18.58
CA LEU A 193 -8.70 -34.42 19.26
C LEU A 193 -7.64 -35.27 18.52
N ALA A 194 -7.97 -36.52 18.20
CA ALA A 194 -7.09 -37.40 17.41
C ALA A 194 -6.76 -36.83 16.03
N ALA A 195 -7.76 -36.28 15.32
CA ALA A 195 -7.55 -35.63 14.03
C ALA A 195 -6.57 -34.46 14.13
N THR A 196 -6.68 -33.64 15.18
CA THR A 196 -5.86 -32.46 15.44
C THR A 196 -4.43 -32.84 15.84
N CYS A 197 -4.25 -33.84 16.71
CA CYS A 197 -2.94 -34.42 17.01
C CYS A 197 -2.26 -34.98 15.76
N LEU A 198 -3.00 -35.64 14.87
CA LEU A 198 -2.48 -36.13 13.60
C LEU A 198 -2.14 -34.98 12.61
N ARG A 199 -2.82 -33.82 12.67
CA ARG A 199 -2.42 -32.61 11.91
C ARG A 199 -1.13 -32.01 12.44
N GLY A 200 -0.97 -31.91 13.76
CA GLY A 200 0.27 -31.44 14.38
C GLY A 200 1.44 -32.37 14.04
N LEU A 201 1.25 -33.69 14.17
CA LEU A 201 2.23 -34.69 13.76
C LEU A 201 2.56 -34.61 12.26
N LYS A 202 1.56 -34.41 11.39
CA LYS A 202 1.77 -34.18 9.95
C LYS A 202 2.62 -32.92 9.71
N SER A 203 2.36 -31.82 10.41
CA SER A 203 3.15 -30.59 10.29
C SER A 203 4.62 -30.86 10.65
N ILE A 204 4.87 -31.56 11.77
CA ILE A 204 6.23 -31.95 12.17
C ILE A 204 6.89 -32.84 11.10
N GLN A 205 6.18 -33.83 10.56
CA GLN A 205 6.66 -34.67 9.45
C GLN A 205 6.93 -33.90 8.15
N GLN A 206 6.42 -32.67 8.00
CA GLN A 206 6.72 -31.78 6.87
C GLN A 206 7.91 -30.87 7.18
N ASN A 207 7.96 -30.19 8.33
CA ASN A 207 9.10 -29.34 8.73
C ASN A 207 10.41 -30.13 8.90
N ASP A 208 10.36 -31.36 9.45
CA ASP A 208 11.51 -32.29 9.54
C ASP A 208 12.01 -32.81 8.16
N SER A 209 11.39 -32.35 7.07
CA SER A 209 11.85 -32.56 5.68
C SER A 209 12.27 -31.27 4.96
N GLY A 210 12.30 -30.13 5.65
CA GLY A 210 12.60 -28.81 5.09
C GLY A 210 13.61 -27.97 5.91
N ASP A 211 13.50 -27.95 7.24
CA ASP A 211 14.09 -26.87 8.04
C ASP A 211 15.18 -27.35 9.03
N GLU A 212 16.43 -26.97 8.74
CA GLU A 212 17.38 -26.51 9.76
C GLU A 212 17.54 -24.98 9.60
N ASP A 213 17.27 -24.28 10.71
CA ASP A 213 17.56 -22.88 11.05
C ASP A 213 16.96 -21.71 10.23
N ASP A 214 16.38 -20.73 10.95
CA ASP A 214 16.48 -19.26 10.82
C ASP A 214 15.56 -18.62 11.90
N GLU A 215 16.03 -17.64 12.71
CA GLU A 215 15.17 -16.91 13.66
C GLU A 215 15.62 -15.44 13.97
N THR A 216 15.93 -14.67 12.93
CA THR A 216 15.62 -13.21 12.82
C THR A 216 16.38 -12.18 13.67
N ALA A 217 16.95 -11.16 13.01
CA ALA A 217 17.39 -9.88 13.60
C ALA A 217 17.15 -8.67 12.66
N SER A 218 17.30 -7.43 13.16
CA SER A 218 16.79 -6.21 12.51
C SER A 218 17.79 -5.54 11.52
N PRO A 219 17.35 -4.52 10.73
CA PRO A 219 18.22 -3.84 9.77
C PRO A 219 19.27 -2.92 10.40
N ALA A 220 18.99 -2.32 11.58
CA ALA A 220 19.92 -1.39 12.23
C ALA A 220 21.17 -2.12 12.75
N ASP A 221 20.96 -3.33 13.29
CA ASP A 221 22.02 -4.20 13.78
C ASP A 221 23.05 -4.57 12.69
N LYS A 222 22.65 -4.57 11.40
CA LYS A 222 23.50 -5.06 10.31
C LYS A 222 24.80 -4.28 10.13
N SER A 223 24.78 -2.95 10.20
CA SER A 223 26.00 -2.13 10.01
C SER A 223 26.93 -2.24 11.21
N GLU A 224 26.37 -2.25 12.42
CA GLU A 224 27.11 -2.40 13.67
C GLU A 224 27.73 -3.80 13.80
N LEU A 225 26.98 -4.86 13.46
CA LEU A 225 27.45 -6.24 13.43
C LEU A 225 28.56 -6.47 12.40
N HIS A 226 28.45 -5.92 11.18
CA HIS A 226 29.55 -5.98 10.20
C HIS A 226 30.80 -5.23 10.68
N SER A 227 30.64 -4.08 11.33
CA SER A 227 31.77 -3.31 11.88
C SER A 227 32.48 -4.05 13.01
N THR A 228 31.72 -4.67 13.92
CA THR A 228 32.26 -5.41 15.08
C THR A 228 32.90 -6.72 14.65
N ILE A 229 32.33 -7.47 13.69
CA ILE A 229 32.98 -8.65 13.10
C ILE A 229 34.30 -8.28 12.42
N LYS A 230 34.35 -7.17 11.67
CA LYS A 230 35.59 -6.69 11.05
C LYS A 230 36.64 -6.30 12.12
N SER A 231 36.22 -5.64 13.20
CA SER A 231 37.10 -5.31 14.33
C SER A 231 37.59 -6.54 15.10
N LEU A 232 36.76 -7.59 15.23
CA LEU A 232 37.12 -8.85 15.87
C LEU A 232 38.12 -9.65 15.03
N SER A 233 37.96 -9.67 13.71
CA SER A 233 38.93 -10.31 12.80
C SER A 233 40.31 -9.68 12.91
N LEU A 234 40.40 -8.34 12.83
CA LEU A 234 41.67 -7.63 12.95
C LEU A 234 42.37 -7.91 14.30
N LYS A 235 41.62 -7.92 15.40
CA LYS A 235 42.17 -8.27 16.72
C LYS A 235 42.61 -9.73 16.84
N LEU A 236 42.06 -10.63 16.03
CA LEU A 236 42.48 -12.03 15.98
C LEU A 236 43.78 -12.19 15.18
N ASP A 237 43.93 -11.43 14.08
CA ASP A 237 45.17 -11.34 13.31
C ASP A 237 46.32 -10.72 14.15
N ASP A 238 46.03 -9.67 14.93
CA ASP A 238 46.95 -9.11 15.93
C ASP A 238 47.38 -10.16 16.97
N LEU A 239 46.41 -10.91 17.53
CA LEU A 239 46.67 -11.92 18.56
C LEU A 239 47.48 -13.11 18.01
N SER A 240 47.20 -13.51 16.77
CA SER A 240 47.98 -14.50 16.02
C SER A 240 49.42 -14.04 15.83
N THR A 241 49.63 -12.80 15.40
CA THR A 241 50.96 -12.18 15.24
C THR A 241 51.74 -12.13 16.57
N CYS A 242 51.07 -11.79 17.67
CA CYS A 242 51.64 -11.84 19.02
C CYS A 242 52.03 -13.27 19.44
N ASN A 243 51.16 -14.27 19.23
CA ASN A 243 51.45 -15.67 19.54
C ASN A 243 52.67 -16.18 18.75
N ASP A 244 52.76 -15.81 17.47
CA ASP A 244 53.84 -16.18 16.57
C ASP A 244 55.19 -15.53 16.98
N LEU A 245 55.16 -14.29 17.47
CA LEU A 245 56.30 -13.60 18.09
C LEU A 245 56.74 -14.27 19.40
N ILE A 246 55.80 -14.59 20.30
CA ILE A 246 56.10 -15.26 21.57
C ILE A 246 56.70 -16.65 21.31
N ALA A 247 56.18 -17.40 20.33
CA ALA A 247 56.75 -18.68 19.91
C ALA A 247 58.19 -18.54 19.37
N LYS A 248 58.45 -17.55 18.49
CA LYS A 248 59.78 -17.28 17.94
C LYS A 248 60.79 -16.84 19.01
N HIS A 249 60.40 -15.94 19.91
CA HIS A 249 61.26 -15.49 21.01
C HIS A 249 61.45 -16.58 22.09
N GLY A 250 60.41 -17.37 22.38
CA GLY A 250 60.49 -18.53 23.26
C GLY A 250 61.44 -19.61 22.74
N ALA A 251 61.37 -19.93 21.45
CA ALA A 251 62.30 -20.86 20.79
C ALA A 251 63.74 -20.30 20.71
N ALA A 252 63.91 -18.98 20.58
CA ALA A 252 65.23 -18.34 20.65
C ALA A 252 65.82 -18.44 22.06
N LEU A 253 65.04 -18.10 23.10
CA LEU A 253 65.45 -18.21 24.49
C LEU A 253 65.77 -19.67 24.88
N GLN A 254 64.97 -20.64 24.41
CA GLN A 254 65.25 -22.06 24.64
C GLN A 254 66.59 -22.50 24.05
N ARG A 255 66.95 -22.05 22.84
CA ARG A 255 68.27 -22.31 22.27
C ARG A 255 69.38 -21.72 23.12
N SER A 256 69.28 -20.45 23.52
CA SER A 256 70.30 -19.82 24.38
C SER A 256 70.39 -20.43 25.79
N LEU A 257 69.30 -20.99 26.33
CA LEU A 257 69.34 -21.75 27.58
C LEU A 257 70.00 -23.14 27.40
N SER A 258 69.76 -23.84 26.29
CA SER A 258 70.46 -25.10 25.98
C SER A 258 71.93 -24.89 25.61
N GLU A 259 72.27 -23.76 24.98
CA GLU A 259 73.65 -23.33 24.74
C GLU A 259 74.37 -23.09 26.08
N LEU A 260 73.73 -22.43 27.04
CA LEU A 260 74.26 -22.21 28.40
C LEU A 260 74.52 -23.54 29.14
N ASP A 261 73.61 -24.52 29.02
CA ASP A 261 73.72 -25.86 29.62
C ASP A 261 74.84 -26.72 28.99
N SER A 262 75.30 -26.36 27.78
CA SER A 262 76.36 -27.08 27.06
C SER A 262 77.80 -26.66 27.44
N LEU A 263 77.96 -25.57 28.18
CA LEU A 263 79.26 -24.99 28.51
C LEU A 263 79.95 -25.73 29.68
N LYS A 264 81.07 -26.39 29.41
CA LYS A 264 81.94 -26.98 30.45
C LYS A 264 82.69 -25.88 31.21
N ILE A 265 82.27 -25.61 32.45
CA ILE A 265 82.80 -24.56 33.33
C ILE A 265 83.37 -25.20 34.61
N PRO A 266 84.49 -24.67 35.19
CA PRO A 266 85.15 -25.28 36.35
C PRO A 266 84.35 -25.26 37.67
N TYR A 267 84.76 -26.19 38.54
CA TYR A 267 84.05 -26.77 39.70
C TYR A 267 83.51 -25.76 40.73
N GLU A 268 84.20 -24.64 40.99
CA GLU A 268 83.89 -23.73 42.10
C GLU A 268 82.62 -22.88 41.93
N SER A 269 81.99 -22.91 40.75
CA SER A 269 80.78 -22.11 40.45
C SER A 269 79.46 -22.91 40.53
N SER A 270 79.55 -24.21 40.86
CA SER A 270 78.49 -25.22 40.69
C SER A 270 77.10 -24.84 41.25
N GLU A 271 76.99 -24.46 42.52
CA GLU A 271 75.67 -24.26 43.16
C GLU A 271 74.87 -23.10 42.57
N LYS A 272 75.54 -21.98 42.27
CA LYS A 272 74.88 -20.81 41.65
C LYS A 272 74.43 -21.12 40.23
N LEU A 273 75.23 -21.86 39.47
CA LEU A 273 74.87 -22.30 38.12
C LEU A 273 73.69 -23.28 38.16
N LYS A 274 73.68 -24.21 39.12
CA LYS A 274 72.56 -25.16 39.33
C LYS A 274 71.25 -24.44 39.66
N ALA A 275 71.28 -23.46 40.57
CA ALA A 275 70.11 -22.65 40.89
C ALA A 275 69.62 -21.79 39.70
N VAL A 276 70.51 -21.36 38.80
CA VAL A 276 70.14 -20.70 37.53
C VAL A 276 69.49 -21.71 36.58
N ASN A 277 70.02 -22.93 36.44
CA ASN A 277 69.48 -23.95 35.56
C ASN A 277 68.11 -24.49 36.02
N GLU A 278 67.90 -24.66 37.32
CA GLU A 278 66.59 -24.99 37.90
C GLU A 278 65.56 -23.90 37.61
N ARG A 279 65.93 -22.61 37.77
CA ARG A 279 65.06 -21.48 37.43
C ARG A 279 64.79 -21.36 35.92
N ALA A 280 65.80 -21.61 35.08
CA ALA A 280 65.65 -21.64 33.62
C ALA A 280 64.73 -22.78 33.17
N THR A 281 64.84 -23.95 33.79
CA THR A 281 63.97 -25.11 33.53
C THR A 281 62.53 -24.84 33.96
N LEU A 282 62.31 -24.25 35.14
CA LEU A 282 60.97 -23.81 35.57
C LEU A 282 60.38 -22.77 34.62
N PHE A 283 61.17 -21.76 34.23
CA PHE A 283 60.75 -20.71 33.29
C PHE A 283 60.40 -21.28 31.90
N ARG A 284 61.17 -22.27 31.42
CA ARG A 284 60.89 -22.99 30.17
C ARG A 284 59.56 -23.75 30.24
N ILE A 285 59.26 -24.39 31.37
CA ILE A 285 57.99 -25.12 31.59
C ILE A 285 56.81 -24.15 31.60
N THR A 286 56.87 -23.06 32.37
CA THR A 286 55.78 -22.07 32.43
C THR A 286 55.60 -21.32 31.11
N SER A 287 56.69 -21.00 30.40
CA SER A 287 56.62 -20.37 29.07
C SER A 287 55.96 -21.28 28.03
N ASN A 288 56.31 -22.58 28.00
CA ASN A 288 55.65 -23.54 27.10
C ASN A 288 54.17 -23.73 27.44
N ALA A 289 53.81 -23.79 28.73
CA ALA A 289 52.42 -23.86 29.14
C ALA A 289 51.62 -22.61 28.72
N MET A 290 52.22 -21.43 28.82
CA MET A 290 51.63 -20.15 28.39
C MET A 290 51.47 -20.08 26.86
N ILE A 291 52.49 -20.46 26.10
CA ILE A 291 52.44 -20.52 24.62
C ILE A 291 51.35 -21.47 24.14
N ASN A 292 51.26 -22.67 24.73
CA ASN A 292 50.22 -23.63 24.38
C ASN A 292 48.82 -23.08 24.72
N ALA A 293 48.62 -22.51 25.92
CA ALA A 293 47.33 -21.92 26.29
C ALA A 293 46.92 -20.75 25.39
N CYS A 294 47.87 -19.92 24.94
CA CYS A 294 47.60 -18.85 23.97
C CYS A 294 47.21 -19.40 22.59
N LYS A 295 47.89 -20.47 22.14
CA LYS A 295 47.56 -21.17 20.89
C LYS A 295 46.18 -21.84 20.94
N ASP A 296 45.88 -22.57 22.01
CA ASP A 296 44.61 -23.28 22.18
C ASP A 296 43.43 -22.27 22.22
N PHE A 297 43.62 -21.11 22.84
CA PHE A 297 42.66 -20.00 22.81
C PHE A 297 42.48 -19.41 21.40
N LEU A 298 43.56 -19.21 20.64
CA LEU A 298 43.51 -18.71 19.27
C LEU A 298 42.76 -19.68 18.34
N GLU A 299 43.05 -20.98 18.42
CA GLU A 299 42.41 -22.03 17.62
C GLU A 299 40.91 -22.15 17.93
N LEU A 300 40.52 -22.00 19.21
CA LEU A 300 39.12 -21.93 19.63
C LEU A 300 38.42 -20.67 19.07
N ALA A 301 39.07 -19.50 19.18
CA ALA A 301 38.53 -18.23 18.69
C ALA A 301 38.33 -18.22 17.17
N GLU A 302 39.31 -18.70 16.39
CA GLU A 302 39.16 -18.89 14.95
C GLU A 302 38.01 -19.85 14.60
N THR A 303 37.88 -20.94 15.35
CA THR A 303 36.85 -21.97 15.10
C THR A 303 35.45 -21.43 15.36
N HIS A 304 35.28 -20.59 16.39
CA HIS A 304 34.00 -19.92 16.65
C HIS A 304 33.73 -18.77 15.66
N SER A 305 34.73 -17.96 15.33
CA SER A 305 34.61 -16.90 14.31
C SER A 305 34.15 -17.46 12.96
N ARG A 306 34.78 -18.54 12.47
CA ARG A 306 34.40 -19.22 11.22
C ARG A 306 33.02 -19.88 11.26
N LYS A 307 32.49 -20.24 12.44
CA LYS A 307 31.09 -20.70 12.60
C LYS A 307 30.10 -19.54 12.52
N TRP A 308 30.37 -18.44 13.25
CA TRP A 308 29.50 -17.25 13.25
C TRP A 308 29.44 -16.57 11.87
N GLN A 309 30.54 -16.50 11.13
CA GLN A 309 30.54 -16.00 9.74
C GLN A 309 29.60 -16.81 8.84
N ARG A 310 29.61 -18.15 8.95
CA ARG A 310 28.73 -19.02 8.13
C ARG A 310 27.25 -18.86 8.51
N ALA A 311 26.94 -18.83 9.79
CA ALA A 311 25.56 -18.60 10.26
C ALA A 311 25.03 -17.23 9.78
N LEU A 312 25.86 -16.18 9.84
CA LEU A 312 25.50 -14.85 9.37
C LEU A 312 25.38 -14.75 7.84
N GLN A 313 26.15 -15.52 7.07
CA GLN A 313 25.95 -15.65 5.62
C GLN A 313 24.65 -16.39 5.29
N TYR A 314 24.32 -17.43 6.06
CA TYR A 314 23.09 -18.21 5.87
C TYR A 314 21.82 -17.39 6.11
N GLU A 315 21.69 -16.70 7.25
CA GLU A 315 20.58 -15.75 7.51
C GLU A 315 20.52 -14.61 6.46
N GLN A 316 21.64 -14.22 5.85
CA GLN A 316 21.65 -13.24 4.75
C GLN A 316 21.10 -13.82 3.45
N GLU A 317 21.48 -15.04 3.08
CA GLU A 317 20.97 -15.74 1.88
C GLU A 317 19.49 -16.12 2.04
N GLN A 318 19.08 -16.63 3.20
CA GLN A 318 17.68 -16.92 3.53
C GLN A 318 16.82 -15.65 3.46
N ARG A 319 17.28 -14.53 4.04
CA ARG A 319 16.55 -13.27 3.94
C ARG A 319 16.42 -12.76 2.50
N ILE A 320 17.48 -12.85 1.68
CA ILE A 320 17.40 -12.51 0.25
C ILE A 320 16.39 -13.43 -0.46
N HIS A 321 16.40 -14.73 -0.16
CA HIS A 321 15.45 -15.67 -0.72
C HIS A 321 14.00 -15.40 -0.27
N LEU A 322 13.79 -14.96 0.97
CA LEU A 322 12.48 -14.56 1.47
C LEU A 322 11.99 -13.26 0.81
N GLU A 323 12.87 -12.27 0.62
CA GLU A 323 12.57 -11.04 -0.13
C GLU A 323 12.22 -11.38 -1.61
N GLU A 324 12.98 -12.25 -2.28
CA GLU A 324 12.64 -12.80 -3.62
C GLU A 324 11.31 -13.57 -3.64
N THR A 325 10.98 -14.31 -2.57
CA THR A 325 9.80 -15.16 -2.50
C THR A 325 8.54 -14.35 -2.21
N ILE A 326 8.64 -13.31 -1.37
CA ILE A 326 7.58 -12.31 -1.17
C ILE A 326 7.34 -11.53 -2.48
N GLU A 327 8.40 -11.13 -3.18
CA GLU A 327 8.27 -10.46 -4.47
C GLU A 327 7.65 -11.37 -5.54
N GLN A 328 7.99 -12.67 -5.56
CA GLN A 328 7.35 -13.66 -6.42
C GLN A 328 5.89 -13.93 -6.03
N LEU A 329 5.54 -13.96 -4.73
CA LEU A 329 4.16 -14.08 -4.26
C LEU A 329 3.32 -12.85 -4.63
N ALA A 330 3.87 -11.63 -4.52
CA ALA A 330 3.20 -10.41 -4.96
C ALA A 330 3.00 -10.39 -6.49
N LYS A 331 4.04 -10.74 -7.26
CA LYS A 331 3.94 -10.91 -8.73
C LYS A 331 2.94 -12.00 -9.11
N GLN A 332 2.86 -13.09 -8.35
CA GLN A 332 1.86 -14.15 -8.55
C GLN A 332 0.46 -13.66 -8.22
N HIS A 333 0.25 -12.94 -7.12
CA HIS A 333 -1.04 -12.35 -6.73
C HIS A 333 -1.57 -11.44 -7.83
N ASN A 334 -0.76 -10.47 -8.27
CA ASN A 334 -1.12 -9.55 -9.37
C ASN A 334 -1.33 -10.30 -10.70
N SER A 335 -0.64 -11.43 -10.94
CA SER A 335 -0.87 -12.26 -12.13
C SER A 335 -2.15 -13.12 -12.03
N LEU A 336 -2.51 -13.57 -10.83
CA LEU A 336 -3.72 -14.35 -10.57
C LEU A 336 -4.95 -13.45 -10.69
N GLU A 337 -4.87 -12.23 -10.17
CA GLU A 337 -5.89 -11.20 -10.33
C GLU A 337 -6.02 -10.79 -11.81
N ARG A 338 -4.90 -10.59 -12.52
CA ARG A 338 -4.93 -10.32 -13.97
C ARG A 338 -5.51 -11.49 -14.78
N ALA A 339 -5.27 -12.73 -14.39
CA ALA A 339 -5.85 -13.91 -15.03
C ALA A 339 -7.35 -14.06 -14.71
N PHE A 340 -7.79 -13.67 -13.51
CA PHE A 340 -9.21 -13.60 -13.14
C PHE A 340 -9.95 -12.55 -13.98
N ARG A 341 -9.31 -11.42 -14.27
CA ARG A 341 -9.80 -10.36 -15.18
C ARG A 341 -9.79 -10.75 -16.68
N SER A 342 -9.22 -11.90 -17.07
CA SER A 342 -8.98 -12.24 -18.49
C SER A 342 -9.58 -13.58 -18.94
N ALA A 343 -10.65 -14.05 -18.28
CA ALA A 343 -11.36 -15.28 -18.65
C ALA A 343 -12.53 -14.97 -19.62
N PRO A 344 -12.51 -15.44 -20.88
CA PRO A 344 -13.46 -14.97 -21.90
C PRO A 344 -14.75 -15.82 -22.00
N GLY A 345 -15.89 -15.12 -21.96
CA GLY A 345 -17.20 -15.62 -22.39
C GLY A 345 -18.24 -14.52 -22.13
N ARG A 346 -19.02 -14.03 -23.11
CA ARG A 346 -19.48 -14.68 -24.36
C ARG A 346 -19.56 -13.68 -25.52
N ALA A 347 -19.09 -14.06 -26.70
CA ALA A 347 -18.96 -13.14 -27.85
C ALA A 347 -20.16 -13.13 -28.81
N THR A 348 -20.40 -11.96 -29.43
CA THR A 348 -20.96 -11.81 -30.79
C THR A 348 -20.15 -10.77 -31.57
N ASN A 349 -20.18 -10.82 -32.91
CA ASN A 349 -19.24 -10.14 -33.82
C ASN A 349 -20.02 -9.29 -34.87
N PRO A 350 -19.38 -8.59 -35.84
CA PRO A 350 -18.46 -7.45 -35.68
C PRO A 350 -18.67 -6.30 -36.72
N THR A 351 -17.88 -5.21 -36.63
CA THR A 351 -17.71 -4.08 -37.62
C THR A 351 -18.93 -3.15 -37.80
N LYS A 352 -18.80 -1.83 -38.04
CA LYS A 352 -17.72 -1.00 -38.66
C LYS A 352 -17.53 0.36 -37.95
N SER A 353 -16.51 1.12 -38.38
CA SER A 353 -16.27 2.52 -38.03
C SER A 353 -17.10 3.50 -38.88
N PHE A 354 -17.54 4.64 -38.30
CA PHE A 354 -17.23 6.02 -38.73
C PHE A 354 -17.79 7.08 -37.75
N SER A 355 -17.68 8.36 -38.08
CA SER A 355 -17.84 9.55 -37.21
C SER A 355 -19.27 10.12 -37.12
N GLU A 356 -19.41 11.19 -36.31
CA GLU A 356 -20.50 12.18 -36.21
C GLU A 356 -21.78 11.84 -35.40
N GLY A 357 -22.09 12.71 -34.42
CA GLY A 357 -23.38 13.44 -34.44
C GLY A 357 -24.53 13.07 -33.48
N SER A 358 -24.76 13.95 -32.50
CA SER A 358 -26.10 14.47 -32.09
C SER A 358 -27.11 13.63 -31.26
N LEU A 359 -27.32 14.07 -30.01
CA LEU A 359 -28.58 14.21 -29.23
C LEU A 359 -29.59 13.04 -29.00
N LEU A 360 -29.87 12.80 -27.71
CA LEU A 360 -31.18 12.44 -27.08
C LEU A 360 -31.82 11.07 -27.45
N THR A 361 -32.60 10.39 -26.60
CA THR A 361 -33.20 10.64 -25.26
C THR A 361 -33.39 9.28 -24.54
N PRO A 362 -33.59 9.20 -23.21
CA PRO A 362 -33.57 7.92 -22.48
C PRO A 362 -34.92 7.20 -22.45
N LYS A 363 -34.86 5.87 -22.25
CA LYS A 363 -35.91 5.10 -21.57
C LYS A 363 -35.30 3.81 -21.01
N GLY A 364 -35.46 3.56 -19.71
CA GLY A 364 -34.87 2.39 -19.04
C GLY A 364 -35.83 1.21 -18.89
N GLU A 365 -35.25 0.05 -18.59
CA GLU A 365 -35.86 -1.11 -17.92
C GLU A 365 -34.76 -1.80 -17.09
N ASP A 366 -35.12 -2.38 -15.94
CA ASP A 366 -34.13 -2.93 -14.98
C ASP A 366 -33.37 -4.15 -15.53
N SER A 367 -32.04 -4.12 -15.43
CA SER A 367 -31.20 -5.32 -15.36
C SER A 367 -29.93 -5.03 -14.57
N GLU A 368 -29.70 -5.80 -13.50
CA GLU A 368 -28.49 -5.69 -12.66
C GLU A 368 -27.27 -6.30 -13.37
N GLU A 369 -26.40 -5.49 -13.98
CA GLU A 369 -25.01 -5.89 -14.31
C GLU A 369 -24.11 -4.64 -14.44
N ASP A 370 -23.45 -4.25 -13.32
CA ASP A 370 -22.58 -3.05 -13.17
C ASP A 370 -21.20 -3.27 -13.84
N GLU A 371 -21.18 -3.52 -15.17
CA GLU A 371 -19.98 -3.74 -16.01
C GLU A 371 -19.08 -2.50 -16.23
N ASP A 372 -19.04 -1.58 -15.26
CA ASP A 372 -18.01 -0.52 -15.15
C ASP A 372 -17.18 -0.69 -13.86
N THR A 373 -16.76 -1.93 -13.59
CA THR A 373 -15.82 -2.21 -12.50
C THR A 373 -14.39 -1.88 -12.91
N GLU A 374 -14.08 -0.59 -13.06
CA GLU A 374 -12.70 -0.10 -13.15
C GLU A 374 -11.91 -0.62 -11.93
N TYR A 375 -10.93 -1.48 -12.21
CA TYR A 375 -10.19 -2.24 -11.20
C TYR A 375 -8.71 -1.81 -11.22
N PHE A 376 -8.37 -0.84 -10.37
CA PHE A 376 -7.01 -0.36 -10.17
C PHE A 376 -6.09 -1.46 -9.61
N ASP A 377 -5.48 -2.22 -10.50
CA ASP A 377 -4.16 -2.88 -10.27
C ASP A 377 -3.43 -3.15 -11.61
N ALA A 378 -3.69 -2.28 -12.59
CA ALA A 378 -2.78 -2.04 -13.69
C ALA A 378 -1.87 -0.87 -13.28
N MET A 379 -0.56 -1.10 -13.26
CA MET A 379 0.40 -0.03 -13.47
C MET A 379 0.34 0.32 -14.96
N GLU A 380 -0.72 1.02 -15.38
CA GLU A 380 -0.78 1.58 -16.72
C GLU A 380 0.39 2.55 -16.88
N ASP A 381 1.14 2.39 -17.98
CA ASP A 381 2.53 2.82 -18.06
C ASP A 381 2.69 4.32 -17.82
N SER A 382 3.18 4.66 -16.63
CA SER A 382 3.47 6.05 -16.26
C SER A 382 4.30 6.72 -17.35
N THR A 383 3.75 7.80 -17.91
CA THR A 383 4.41 8.86 -18.70
C THR A 383 5.42 9.62 -17.82
N SER A 384 6.32 8.83 -17.24
CA SER A 384 7.28 9.17 -16.22
C SER A 384 8.43 9.91 -16.87
N PHE A 385 8.24 11.22 -17.01
CA PHE A 385 9.28 12.11 -17.48
C PHE A 385 10.47 12.13 -16.52
N ILE A 386 11.64 12.49 -17.04
CA ILE A 386 12.88 12.63 -16.27
C ILE A 386 13.26 14.12 -16.28
N THR A 387 13.31 14.75 -15.11
CA THR A 387 13.83 16.13 -14.96
C THR A 387 15.34 16.13 -14.80
N VAL A 388 16.03 16.94 -15.59
CA VAL A 388 17.48 17.18 -15.48
C VAL A 388 17.71 18.68 -15.27
N ILE A 389 18.30 19.07 -14.15
CA ILE A 389 18.57 20.49 -13.85
C ILE A 389 19.71 20.99 -14.73
N THR A 390 19.58 22.20 -15.25
CA THR A 390 20.67 22.95 -15.87
C THR A 390 21.54 23.60 -14.80
N GLU A 391 22.79 23.14 -14.68
CA GLU A 391 23.81 23.89 -13.96
C GLU A 391 24.19 25.12 -14.78
N ALA A 392 24.04 26.32 -14.19
CA ALA A 392 24.49 27.56 -14.81
C ALA A 392 26.02 27.59 -14.85
N LYS A 393 26.60 27.54 -16.06
CA LYS A 393 28.05 27.66 -16.26
C LYS A 393 28.54 29.06 -15.88
N GLU A 394 29.18 29.19 -14.72
CA GLU A 394 30.13 30.28 -14.44
C GLU A 394 31.41 30.11 -15.28
N ASP A 395 31.29 30.18 -16.61
CA ASP A 395 32.44 30.21 -17.50
C ASP A 395 32.95 31.63 -17.76
N ARG A 396 34.27 31.76 -17.79
CA ARG A 396 34.98 33.04 -17.81
C ARG A 396 34.89 33.71 -19.18
N LYS A 397 35.04 35.04 -19.20
CA LYS A 397 35.09 35.88 -20.41
C LYS A 397 35.89 35.24 -21.56
N ALA A 398 35.18 34.87 -22.61
CA ALA A 398 35.68 34.71 -23.97
C ALA A 398 34.60 35.27 -24.93
N GLU A 399 35.02 35.86 -26.06
CA GLU A 399 34.12 36.62 -26.94
C GLU A 399 33.52 35.76 -28.05
N GLY A 400 32.30 36.11 -28.50
CA GLY A 400 31.77 35.72 -29.81
C GLY A 400 30.91 34.45 -29.86
N GLY A 401 29.61 34.56 -29.51
CA GLY A 401 28.62 33.52 -29.79
C GLY A 401 27.21 33.86 -29.29
N THR A 402 26.27 34.13 -30.20
CA THR A 402 24.90 34.56 -29.81
C THR A 402 24.00 33.38 -29.46
N THR A 403 24.24 32.76 -28.32
CA THR A 403 23.29 31.83 -27.65
C THR A 403 22.88 32.43 -26.31
N GLY A 404 21.65 32.92 -26.22
CA GLY A 404 21.14 33.56 -25.00
C GLY A 404 21.03 32.56 -23.85
N SER A 405 21.63 32.88 -22.70
CA SER A 405 21.41 32.13 -21.46
C SER A 405 19.95 32.31 -21.02
N VAL A 406 19.24 31.21 -20.83
CA VAL A 406 17.85 31.22 -20.33
C VAL A 406 17.89 31.16 -18.81
N ASP A 407 17.93 32.32 -18.18
CA ASP A 407 17.80 32.48 -16.73
C ASP A 407 16.34 32.81 -16.35
N TRP A 408 16.01 32.77 -15.06
CA TRP A 408 14.75 33.29 -14.54
C TRP A 408 14.63 34.80 -14.83
N THR A 409 13.65 35.19 -15.63
CA THR A 409 13.50 36.57 -16.11
C THR A 409 12.79 37.45 -15.08
N SER A 410 12.92 38.77 -15.16
CA SER A 410 12.17 39.68 -14.28
C SER A 410 10.64 39.57 -14.41
N SER A 411 10.14 38.98 -15.50
CA SER A 411 8.73 38.57 -15.68
C SER A 411 8.34 37.38 -14.80
N ASP A 412 9.25 36.44 -14.53
CA ASP A 412 9.03 35.26 -13.68
C ASP A 412 8.94 35.58 -12.18
N ASN A 413 9.16 36.85 -11.80
CA ASN A 413 9.21 37.29 -10.40
C ASN A 413 7.84 37.36 -9.71
N VAL A 414 6.73 37.09 -10.41
CA VAL A 414 5.40 37.00 -9.79
C VAL A 414 5.35 35.85 -8.77
N LEU A 415 6.15 34.79 -8.98
CA LEU A 415 6.30 33.66 -8.05
C LEU A 415 6.96 34.10 -6.72
N ASP A 416 8.00 34.93 -6.81
CA ASP A 416 8.71 35.55 -5.67
C ASP A 416 7.93 36.70 -5.02
N GLY A 417 6.71 36.97 -5.49
CA GLY A 417 5.78 37.93 -4.90
C GLY A 417 5.58 37.66 -3.41
N ALA A 418 6.12 38.56 -2.58
CA ALA A 418 6.08 38.44 -1.13
C ALA A 418 4.64 38.36 -0.61
N SER A 419 4.46 37.58 0.46
CA SER A 419 3.17 37.27 1.10
C SER A 419 2.19 38.45 1.13
N LEU A 420 1.03 38.28 0.49
CA LEU A 420 -0.10 39.23 0.51
C LEU A 420 -0.89 39.19 1.83
N VAL A 421 -0.34 38.61 2.90
CA VAL A 421 -0.91 38.68 4.25
C VAL A 421 -1.17 40.16 4.62
N PRO A 422 -2.38 40.50 5.11
CA PRO A 422 -2.72 41.88 5.45
C PRO A 422 -1.71 42.51 6.41
N LYS A 423 -1.16 43.67 6.02
CA LYS A 423 -0.28 44.48 6.87
C LYS A 423 -1.09 45.30 7.88
N GLY A 424 -1.74 44.60 8.80
CA GLY A 424 -2.47 45.16 9.93
C GLY A 424 -2.93 44.06 10.88
N PRO A 425 -3.14 44.36 12.18
CA PRO A 425 -3.77 43.40 13.08
C PRO A 425 -5.19 43.08 12.59
N PRO A 426 -5.63 41.82 12.60
CA PRO A 426 -6.99 41.46 12.18
C PRO A 426 -8.01 42.13 13.11
N LYS A 427 -9.01 42.80 12.53
CA LYS A 427 -10.05 43.52 13.31
C LYS A 427 -10.82 42.60 14.24
N VAL A 428 -10.97 41.32 13.87
CA VAL A 428 -11.63 40.27 14.62
C VAL A 428 -10.60 39.25 15.09
N LYS A 429 -10.46 39.07 16.40
CA LYS A 429 -9.60 38.03 16.98
C LYS A 429 -10.33 36.68 16.99
N ARG A 430 -10.09 35.89 15.94
CA ARG A 430 -10.64 34.54 15.75
C ARG A 430 -10.09 33.52 16.76
N ARG A 431 -10.87 32.48 17.08
CA ARG A 431 -10.48 31.37 17.99
C ARG A 431 -9.37 30.49 17.38
N VAL A 432 -8.42 30.10 18.23
CA VAL A 432 -7.27 29.22 17.88
C VAL A 432 -7.31 27.86 18.57
N ARG A 433 -8.42 27.54 19.26
CA ARG A 433 -8.66 26.25 19.93
C ARG A 433 -10.16 25.95 19.98
N ILE A 434 -10.51 24.67 20.02
CA ILE A 434 -11.84 24.15 20.41
C ILE A 434 -11.67 23.22 21.62
N PRO A 435 -12.75 22.82 22.33
CA PRO A 435 -12.65 21.82 23.40
C PRO A 435 -12.03 20.51 22.90
N ASP A 436 -11.16 19.92 23.72
CA ASP A 436 -10.49 18.66 23.42
C ASP A 436 -11.51 17.51 23.29
N LYS A 437 -11.45 16.75 22.19
CA LYS A 437 -12.41 15.69 21.88
C LYS A 437 -12.36 14.57 22.94
N PRO A 438 -13.51 13.99 23.33
CA PRO A 438 -13.57 12.80 24.17
C PRO A 438 -12.72 11.63 23.64
N ASN A 439 -12.05 10.91 24.55
CA ASN A 439 -11.12 9.83 24.23
C ASN A 439 -11.82 8.46 24.14
N TYR A 440 -12.63 8.27 23.10
CA TYR A 440 -13.26 6.98 22.79
C TYR A 440 -12.57 6.28 21.61
N SER A 441 -12.39 4.96 21.70
CA SER A 441 -11.85 4.14 20.62
C SER A 441 -12.94 3.80 19.58
N LEU A 442 -12.68 4.16 18.32
CA LEU A 442 -13.63 4.03 17.22
C LEU A 442 -13.41 2.74 16.43
N ASN A 443 -14.34 1.78 16.55
CA ASN A 443 -14.33 0.55 15.76
C ASN A 443 -15.17 0.73 14.48
N LEU A 444 -14.55 1.26 13.41
CA LEU A 444 -15.24 1.53 12.14
C LEU A 444 -15.83 0.26 11.49
N TRP A 445 -15.13 -0.88 11.61
CA TRP A 445 -15.60 -2.17 11.10
C TRP A 445 -16.94 -2.62 11.71
N SER A 446 -17.23 -2.25 12.97
CA SER A 446 -18.49 -2.60 13.63
C SER A 446 -19.74 -2.06 12.91
N ILE A 447 -19.61 -0.93 12.21
CA ILE A 447 -20.62 -0.34 11.32
C ILE A 447 -20.43 -0.87 9.89
N MET A 448 -19.18 -0.85 9.40
CA MET A 448 -18.90 -1.11 7.97
C MET A 448 -19.14 -2.56 7.52
N LYS A 449 -19.16 -3.54 8.44
CA LYS A 449 -19.66 -4.90 8.15
C LYS A 449 -21.11 -4.94 7.64
N ASN A 450 -21.93 -3.94 7.99
CA ASN A 450 -23.32 -3.80 7.53
C ASN A 450 -23.43 -2.95 6.24
N CYS A 451 -22.32 -2.40 5.75
CA CYS A 451 -22.23 -1.50 4.59
C CYS A 451 -21.75 -2.22 3.31
N ILE A 452 -21.50 -3.53 3.38
CA ILE A 452 -21.00 -4.32 2.25
C ILE A 452 -22.07 -4.32 1.14
N GLY A 453 -21.69 -3.89 -0.07
CA GLY A 453 -22.63 -3.74 -1.20
C GLY A 453 -23.62 -2.58 -1.06
N ARG A 454 -23.36 -1.57 -0.21
CA ARG A 454 -24.25 -0.42 0.01
C ARG A 454 -23.49 0.90 0.05
N GLU A 455 -24.16 1.98 -0.37
CA GLU A 455 -23.62 3.35 -0.26
C GLU A 455 -23.61 3.83 1.21
N LEU A 456 -22.47 4.36 1.66
CA LEU A 456 -22.29 4.92 3.02
C LEU A 456 -22.97 6.28 3.23
N SER A 457 -23.51 6.88 2.18
CA SER A 457 -24.42 8.03 2.24
C SER A 457 -25.77 7.64 2.85
N LYS A 458 -26.27 6.43 2.57
CA LYS A 458 -27.58 5.90 3.00
C LYS A 458 -27.57 5.24 4.39
N ILE A 459 -26.43 5.20 5.08
CA ILE A 459 -26.27 4.53 6.38
C ILE A 459 -25.96 5.57 7.48
N PRO A 460 -26.75 5.65 8.56
CA PRO A 460 -26.55 6.63 9.62
C PRO A 460 -25.31 6.28 10.46
N MET A 461 -24.31 7.15 10.41
CA MET A 461 -23.12 7.05 11.27
C MET A 461 -23.42 7.67 12.64
N PRO A 462 -23.07 7.02 13.78
CA PRO A 462 -23.10 7.65 15.10
C PRO A 462 -22.19 8.89 15.16
N VAL A 463 -22.55 9.88 15.98
CA VAL A 463 -21.79 11.14 16.13
C VAL A 463 -20.33 10.89 16.51
N ASN A 464 -20.03 9.80 17.21
CA ASN A 464 -18.67 9.40 17.58
C ASN A 464 -17.72 9.24 16.38
N PHE A 465 -18.24 9.00 15.17
CA PHE A 465 -17.47 8.89 13.91
C PHE A 465 -17.48 10.19 13.08
N ASN A 466 -18.15 11.24 13.56
CA ASN A 466 -18.16 12.53 12.91
C ASN A 466 -16.96 13.41 13.33
N GLU A 467 -16.78 14.53 12.63
CA GLU A 467 -16.03 15.71 13.08
C GLU A 467 -17.03 16.88 13.21
N PRO A 468 -16.81 17.88 14.09
CA PRO A 468 -17.76 18.98 14.36
C PRO A 468 -17.83 20.05 13.26
N LEU A 469 -17.74 19.64 11.99
CA LEU A 469 -17.91 20.47 10.79
C LEU A 469 -18.93 19.82 9.84
N SER A 470 -19.74 20.63 9.17
CA SER A 470 -20.63 20.19 8.09
C SER A 470 -19.85 19.96 6.79
N MET A 471 -20.43 19.24 5.82
CA MET A 471 -19.79 19.11 4.49
C MET A 471 -19.68 20.46 3.77
N LEU A 472 -20.54 21.44 4.07
CA LEU A 472 -20.47 22.80 3.53
C LEU A 472 -19.23 23.55 4.05
N GLN A 473 -18.97 23.42 5.35
CA GLN A 473 -17.73 23.92 5.97
C GLN A 473 -16.51 23.19 5.40
N ARG A 474 -16.56 21.85 5.30
CA ARG A 474 -15.47 21.04 4.74
C ARG A 474 -15.13 21.37 3.29
N LEU A 475 -16.11 21.84 2.53
CA LEU A 475 -15.93 22.33 1.15
C LEU A 475 -15.30 23.74 1.12
N THR A 476 -15.59 24.58 2.12
CA THR A 476 -15.01 25.92 2.25
C THR A 476 -13.53 25.88 2.66
N GLU A 477 -13.07 24.78 3.26
CA GLU A 477 -11.63 24.54 3.55
C GLU A 477 -10.74 24.51 2.29
N ASP A 478 -11.29 24.34 1.09
CA ASP A 478 -10.57 24.56 -0.18
C ASP A 478 -9.89 25.95 -0.22
N LEU A 479 -10.44 26.94 0.50
CA LEU A 479 -9.95 28.32 0.56
C LEU A 479 -8.81 28.56 1.57
N GLU A 480 -8.28 27.54 2.24
CA GLU A 480 -7.14 27.68 3.17
C GLU A 480 -5.92 28.36 2.50
N TYR A 481 -5.70 28.08 1.21
CA TYR A 481 -4.59 28.64 0.42
C TYR A 481 -5.06 29.58 -0.70
N HIS A 482 -6.19 30.28 -0.51
CA HIS A 482 -6.78 31.26 -1.46
C HIS A 482 -5.77 32.31 -1.96
N HIS A 483 -4.77 32.68 -1.16
CA HIS A 483 -3.71 33.61 -1.54
C HIS A 483 -2.89 33.17 -2.77
N LEU A 484 -2.91 31.88 -3.13
CA LEU A 484 -2.36 31.39 -4.40
C LEU A 484 -3.13 31.95 -5.61
N LEU A 485 -4.45 32.12 -5.48
CA LEU A 485 -5.32 32.73 -6.48
C LEU A 485 -5.14 34.26 -6.50
N ASP A 486 -5.00 34.91 -5.34
CA ASP A 486 -4.69 36.33 -5.27
C ASP A 486 -3.34 36.65 -5.94
N LYS A 487 -2.33 35.79 -5.77
CA LYS A 487 -1.09 35.85 -6.57
C LYS A 487 -1.37 35.63 -8.05
N ALA A 488 -2.15 34.59 -8.39
CA ALA A 488 -2.42 34.21 -9.78
C ALA A 488 -3.10 35.32 -10.61
N VAL A 489 -3.93 36.19 -10.00
CA VAL A 489 -4.48 37.39 -10.69
C VAL A 489 -3.39 38.24 -11.34
N HIS A 490 -2.22 38.35 -10.70
CA HIS A 490 -1.13 39.23 -11.10
C HIS A 490 -0.20 38.60 -12.17
N CYS A 491 -0.41 37.34 -12.56
CA CYS A 491 0.33 36.69 -13.63
C CYS A 491 -0.07 37.24 -15.01
N THR A 492 0.89 37.78 -15.75
CA THR A 492 0.72 38.18 -17.16
C THR A 492 0.76 36.99 -18.12
N SER A 493 1.37 35.89 -17.70
CA SER A 493 1.55 34.63 -18.44
C SER A 493 0.49 33.60 -18.00
N SER A 494 -0.29 33.09 -18.95
CA SER A 494 -1.38 32.13 -18.67
C SER A 494 -0.90 30.77 -18.18
N VAL A 495 0.31 30.36 -18.58
CA VAL A 495 0.97 29.13 -18.11
C VAL A 495 1.56 29.30 -16.70
N GLU A 496 2.01 30.49 -16.30
CA GLU A 496 2.38 30.77 -14.89
C GLU A 496 1.14 30.88 -14.00
N GLN A 497 0.07 31.52 -14.49
CA GLN A 497 -1.24 31.53 -13.83
C GLN A 497 -1.74 30.09 -13.61
N MET A 498 -1.59 29.22 -14.61
CA MET A 498 -1.91 27.79 -14.52
C MET A 498 -1.07 27.06 -13.44
N CYS A 499 0.22 27.38 -13.27
CA CYS A 499 1.04 26.79 -12.19
C CYS A 499 0.47 27.09 -10.80
N LEU A 500 0.03 28.33 -10.54
CA LEU A 500 -0.57 28.71 -9.26
C LEU A 500 -1.97 28.11 -9.06
N VAL A 501 -2.79 28.02 -10.11
CA VAL A 501 -4.09 27.30 -10.07
C VAL A 501 -3.90 25.81 -9.77
N ALA A 502 -2.87 25.17 -10.36
CA ALA A 502 -2.53 23.78 -10.08
C ALA A 502 -2.04 23.58 -8.64
N ALA A 503 -1.21 24.48 -8.12
CA ALA A 503 -0.80 24.45 -6.71
C ALA A 503 -2.00 24.62 -5.76
N PHE A 504 -2.93 25.54 -6.08
CA PHE A 504 -4.19 25.70 -5.33
C PHE A 504 -5.02 24.41 -5.34
N SER A 505 -5.23 23.79 -6.50
CA SER A 505 -5.98 22.52 -6.60
C SER A 505 -5.33 21.36 -5.85
N VAL A 506 -4.00 21.34 -5.66
CA VAL A 506 -3.31 20.32 -4.86
C VAL A 506 -3.40 20.65 -3.37
N SER A 507 -3.31 21.93 -3.00
CA SER A 507 -3.31 22.39 -1.61
C SER A 507 -4.56 22.01 -0.81
N SER A 508 -5.74 21.91 -1.46
CA SER A 508 -7.01 21.53 -0.79
C SER A 508 -6.94 20.15 -0.13
N TYR A 509 -6.15 19.23 -0.69
CA TYR A 509 -5.98 17.86 -0.15
C TYR A 509 -5.11 17.81 1.11
N SER A 510 -4.28 18.81 1.36
CA SER A 510 -3.35 18.83 2.51
C SER A 510 -4.05 18.78 3.88
N THR A 511 -5.33 19.17 3.92
CA THR A 511 -6.22 19.14 5.09
C THR A 511 -6.86 17.77 5.34
N THR A 512 -6.67 16.77 4.46
CA THR A 512 -7.30 15.43 4.61
C THR A 512 -6.41 14.42 5.36
N VAL A 513 -5.10 14.63 5.40
CA VAL A 513 -4.05 13.65 5.79
C VAL A 513 -4.37 12.84 7.07
N HIS A 514 -4.92 13.51 8.10
CA HIS A 514 -5.24 12.90 9.40
C HIS A 514 -6.74 12.84 9.71
N ARG A 515 -7.59 13.41 8.83
CA ARG A 515 -9.03 13.57 9.07
C ARG A 515 -9.83 12.41 8.48
N ILE A 516 -9.77 11.31 9.22
CA ILE A 516 -10.52 10.06 8.99
C ILE A 516 -11.97 10.10 9.48
N ALA A 517 -12.40 11.21 10.09
CA ALA A 517 -13.75 11.42 10.59
C ALA A 517 -14.68 11.94 9.47
N LYS A 518 -15.98 11.64 9.55
CA LYS A 518 -16.97 12.08 8.55
C LYS A 518 -17.49 13.49 8.92
N PRO A 519 -17.49 14.50 8.04
CA PRO A 519 -18.23 15.73 8.32
C PRO A 519 -19.74 15.44 8.45
N PHE A 520 -20.50 16.31 9.13
CA PHE A 520 -21.95 16.18 9.19
C PHE A 520 -22.54 16.30 7.79
N ASN A 521 -23.44 15.38 7.43
CA ASN A 521 -24.20 15.46 6.20
C ASN A 521 -25.19 16.65 6.34
N PRO A 522 -25.12 17.68 5.49
CA PRO A 522 -25.93 18.87 5.69
C PRO A 522 -27.43 18.58 5.48
N MET A 523 -28.25 19.34 6.18
CA MET A 523 -29.70 19.34 5.99
C MET A 523 -30.03 19.97 4.62
N LEU A 524 -31.13 19.59 3.98
CA LEU A 524 -31.51 20.17 2.69
C LEU A 524 -31.90 21.65 2.89
N GLY A 525 -31.24 22.55 2.17
CA GLY A 525 -31.33 24.00 2.43
C GLY A 525 -30.53 24.48 3.64
N GLU A 526 -29.66 23.65 4.22
CA GLU A 526 -28.59 24.14 5.10
C GLU A 526 -27.65 25.02 4.28
N THR A 527 -27.22 26.13 4.86
CA THR A 527 -26.27 27.06 4.26
C THR A 527 -25.00 27.10 5.09
N PHE A 528 -23.90 27.58 4.51
CA PHE A 528 -22.75 28.02 5.28
C PHE A 528 -22.11 29.24 4.61
N GLU A 529 -21.91 30.32 5.36
CA GLU A 529 -21.17 31.49 4.89
C GLU A 529 -19.78 31.63 5.52
N LEU A 530 -18.83 32.15 4.74
CA LEU A 530 -17.54 32.64 5.22
C LEU A 530 -17.33 34.07 4.70
N ASP A 531 -17.78 35.05 5.48
CA ASP A 531 -17.62 36.48 5.19
C ASP A 531 -16.31 36.99 5.80
N ARG A 532 -15.28 37.13 4.96
CA ARG A 532 -13.90 37.45 5.37
C ARG A 532 -13.30 38.54 4.48
N LEU A 533 -14.13 39.47 3.98
CA LEU A 533 -13.68 40.59 3.13
C LEU A 533 -12.61 41.45 3.81
N ASP A 534 -12.67 41.59 5.12
CA ASP A 534 -11.76 42.45 5.90
C ASP A 534 -10.35 41.87 6.05
N ASP A 535 -10.20 40.54 6.17
CA ASP A 535 -8.92 39.87 6.44
C ASP A 535 -8.47 38.90 5.32
N MET A 536 -9.35 38.03 4.81
CA MET A 536 -9.04 37.14 3.66
C MET A 536 -9.41 37.75 2.29
N GLY A 537 -10.11 38.89 2.27
CA GLY A 537 -10.52 39.54 1.03
C GLY A 537 -11.67 38.88 0.27
N LEU A 538 -12.27 37.81 0.80
CA LEU A 538 -13.26 37.00 0.12
C LEU A 538 -14.57 36.82 0.89
N ARG A 539 -15.61 36.45 0.13
CA ARG A 539 -16.91 35.97 0.60
C ARG A 539 -17.17 34.61 -0.04
N SER A 540 -17.43 33.58 0.76
CA SER A 540 -17.89 32.27 0.29
C SER A 540 -19.29 31.97 0.84
N LEU A 541 -20.12 31.35 0.01
CA LEU A 541 -21.43 30.83 0.37
C LEU A 541 -21.58 29.40 -0.18
N CYS A 542 -22.04 28.50 0.68
CA CYS A 542 -22.47 27.15 0.34
C CYS A 542 -23.96 26.96 0.63
N GLU A 543 -24.67 26.18 -0.19
CA GLU A 543 -26.03 25.69 0.08
C GLU A 543 -26.13 24.19 -0.25
N GLN A 544 -26.79 23.40 0.59
CA GLN A 544 -27.10 21.99 0.31
C GLN A 544 -28.31 21.90 -0.64
N VAL A 545 -28.04 21.97 -1.94
CA VAL A 545 -29.04 22.04 -3.02
C VAL A 545 -29.79 20.73 -3.28
N SER A 546 -29.19 19.58 -2.96
CA SER A 546 -29.88 18.27 -2.99
C SER A 546 -29.42 17.36 -1.85
N HIS A 547 -30.23 16.38 -1.47
CA HIS A 547 -29.92 15.41 -0.40
C HIS A 547 -29.93 13.96 -0.89
N HIS A 548 -30.60 13.66 -2.01
CA HIS A 548 -30.62 12.36 -2.68
C HIS A 548 -30.52 12.59 -4.20
N PRO A 549 -29.33 12.41 -4.82
CA PRO A 549 -28.01 12.30 -4.17
C PRO A 549 -27.64 13.57 -3.38
N PRO A 550 -26.75 13.49 -2.38
CA PRO A 550 -26.33 14.65 -1.61
C PRO A 550 -25.40 15.56 -2.43
N SER A 551 -25.93 16.71 -2.84
CA SER A 551 -25.22 17.72 -3.64
C SER A 551 -25.20 19.07 -2.93
N ALA A 552 -24.04 19.73 -2.94
CA ALA A 552 -23.83 21.07 -2.39
C ALA A 552 -23.35 22.03 -3.48
N ALA A 553 -23.94 23.21 -3.56
CA ALA A 553 -23.45 24.30 -4.40
C ALA A 553 -22.59 25.25 -3.57
N HIS A 554 -21.51 25.76 -4.15
CA HIS A 554 -20.54 26.64 -3.51
C HIS A 554 -20.15 27.76 -4.48
N TYR A 555 -20.20 29.00 -4.01
CA TYR A 555 -19.79 30.19 -4.75
C TYR A 555 -18.86 31.07 -3.90
N VAL A 556 -17.82 31.61 -4.52
CA VAL A 556 -16.78 32.43 -3.89
C VAL A 556 -16.52 33.67 -4.73
N PHE A 557 -16.51 34.83 -4.06
CA PHE A 557 -16.11 36.11 -4.61
C PHE A 557 -14.89 36.64 -3.86
N SER A 558 -13.83 37.03 -4.56
CA SER A 558 -12.69 37.74 -3.99
C SER A 558 -12.59 39.18 -4.52
N LYS A 559 -12.36 40.13 -3.60
CA LYS A 559 -12.08 41.54 -3.94
C LYS A 559 -10.81 41.72 -4.77
N HIS A 560 -9.97 40.68 -4.89
CA HIS A 560 -8.71 40.72 -5.61
C HIS A 560 -8.83 40.45 -7.11
N GLY A 561 -10.01 40.08 -7.63
CA GLY A 561 -10.25 39.95 -9.08
C GLY A 561 -10.53 38.53 -9.58
N TRP A 562 -10.96 37.61 -8.72
CA TRP A 562 -11.33 36.24 -9.09
C TRP A 562 -12.64 35.77 -8.43
N SER A 563 -13.28 34.81 -9.08
CA SER A 563 -14.48 34.10 -8.60
C SER A 563 -14.34 32.60 -8.81
N LEU A 564 -14.80 31.79 -7.85
CA LEU A 564 -14.78 30.34 -7.93
C LEU A 564 -16.20 29.79 -7.67
N TRP A 565 -16.62 28.78 -8.43
CA TRP A 565 -17.88 28.08 -8.18
C TRP A 565 -17.80 26.58 -8.50
N GLN A 566 -18.64 25.81 -7.85
CA GLN A 566 -18.81 24.37 -8.08
C GLN A 566 -20.19 23.90 -7.57
N GLU A 567 -20.79 22.94 -8.24
CA GLU A 567 -21.73 22.01 -7.60
C GLU A 567 -21.01 20.68 -7.41
N ILE A 568 -21.07 20.12 -6.20
CA ILE A 568 -20.34 18.90 -5.84
C ILE A 568 -21.23 17.88 -5.12
N THR A 569 -21.27 16.67 -5.68
CA THR A 569 -21.91 15.48 -5.10
C THR A 569 -20.83 14.51 -4.61
N ILE A 570 -20.93 14.04 -3.37
CA ILE A 570 -19.96 13.07 -2.82
C ILE A 570 -20.51 11.64 -2.92
N SER A 571 -19.93 10.85 -3.83
CA SER A 571 -20.19 9.41 -3.94
C SER A 571 -19.18 8.59 -3.13
N SER A 572 -19.54 7.37 -2.73
CA SER A 572 -18.71 6.52 -1.88
C SER A 572 -18.92 5.03 -2.17
N LYS A 573 -17.92 4.33 -2.71
CA LYS A 573 -17.94 2.87 -2.97
C LYS A 573 -16.97 2.15 -2.02
N PHE A 574 -17.48 1.19 -1.24
CA PHE A 574 -16.66 0.33 -0.36
C PHE A 574 -16.16 -0.91 -1.11
N ARG A 575 -14.84 -1.05 -1.24
CA ARG A 575 -14.15 -2.12 -1.99
C ARG A 575 -13.39 -3.07 -1.03
N GLY A 576 -14.05 -3.51 0.04
CA GLY A 576 -13.52 -4.52 0.97
C GLY A 576 -12.44 -4.01 1.92
N LYS A 577 -11.18 -3.92 1.47
CA LYS A 577 -10.08 -3.43 2.35
C LYS A 577 -10.10 -1.90 2.51
N TYR A 578 -10.69 -1.20 1.56
CA TYR A 578 -10.65 0.26 1.44
C TYR A 578 -12.00 0.86 1.03
N LEU A 579 -12.15 2.16 1.26
CA LEU A 579 -13.31 2.98 0.92
C LEU A 579 -12.86 4.09 -0.02
N SER A 580 -13.38 4.10 -1.25
CA SER A 580 -13.14 5.17 -2.22
C SER A 580 -14.23 6.24 -2.08
N ILE A 581 -13.80 7.50 -1.94
CA ILE A 581 -14.64 8.69 -1.83
C ILE A 581 -14.42 9.51 -3.11
N MET A 582 -15.48 9.63 -3.91
CA MET A 582 -15.43 10.16 -5.27
C MET A 582 -16.19 11.49 -5.31
N PRO A 583 -15.49 12.64 -5.30
CA PRO A 583 -16.10 13.95 -5.50
C PRO A 583 -16.50 14.13 -6.98
N LEU A 584 -17.81 14.19 -7.24
CA LEU A 584 -18.37 14.36 -8.57
C LEU A 584 -18.82 15.82 -8.75
N GLY A 585 -18.37 16.47 -9.83
CA GLY A 585 -18.70 17.86 -10.14
C GLY A 585 -17.49 18.63 -10.67
N ALA A 586 -17.75 19.64 -11.52
CA ALA A 586 -16.73 20.53 -12.05
C ALA A 586 -16.49 21.73 -11.11
N ILE A 587 -15.23 22.11 -10.96
CA ILE A 587 -14.81 23.36 -10.32
C ILE A 587 -14.44 24.35 -11.40
N HIS A 588 -15.01 25.54 -11.30
CA HIS A 588 -14.81 26.66 -12.21
C HIS A 588 -14.13 27.80 -11.45
N LEU A 589 -13.11 28.41 -12.07
CA LEU A 589 -12.40 29.56 -11.55
C LEU A 589 -12.22 30.59 -12.67
N GLU A 590 -12.72 31.81 -12.47
CA GLU A 590 -12.60 32.90 -13.43
C GLU A 590 -11.77 34.06 -12.85
N PHE A 591 -10.78 34.50 -13.62
CA PHE A 591 -9.98 35.70 -13.34
C PHE A 591 -10.53 36.87 -14.17
N GLN A 592 -11.19 37.82 -13.51
CA GLN A 592 -12.02 38.84 -14.17
C GLN A 592 -11.19 39.80 -15.05
N ALA A 593 -9.96 40.12 -14.63
CA ALA A 593 -9.07 41.03 -15.36
C ALA A 593 -8.45 40.41 -16.63
N SER A 594 -8.13 39.11 -16.61
CA SER A 594 -7.59 38.39 -17.77
C SER A 594 -8.69 37.74 -18.61
N GLY A 595 -9.89 37.54 -18.05
CA GLY A 595 -10.97 36.72 -18.61
C GLY A 595 -10.59 35.24 -18.75
N ASN A 596 -9.57 34.76 -18.03
CA ASN A 596 -9.18 33.35 -18.07
C ASN A 596 -10.11 32.53 -17.17
N HIS A 597 -10.69 31.48 -17.74
CA HIS A 597 -11.63 30.58 -17.07
C HIS A 597 -11.01 29.19 -17.01
N TYR A 598 -10.65 28.75 -15.82
CA TYR A 598 -10.08 27.43 -15.55
C TYR A 598 -11.17 26.47 -15.08
N VAL A 599 -11.20 25.25 -15.61
CA VAL A 599 -12.14 24.19 -15.22
C VAL A 599 -11.36 22.90 -14.93
N TRP A 600 -11.71 22.21 -13.83
CA TRP A 600 -11.16 20.90 -13.45
C TRP A 600 -12.15 20.09 -12.61
N ARG A 601 -11.79 18.85 -12.27
CA ARG A 601 -12.53 17.98 -11.33
C ARG A 601 -11.58 17.46 -10.25
N LYS A 602 -12.12 17.09 -9.07
CA LYS A 602 -11.31 16.57 -7.96
C LYS A 602 -10.94 15.09 -8.16
N SER A 603 -9.70 14.74 -7.82
CA SER A 603 -9.20 13.36 -7.68
C SER A 603 -9.92 12.59 -6.55
N THR A 604 -9.88 11.26 -6.62
CA THR A 604 -10.54 10.35 -5.66
C THR A 604 -9.68 10.16 -4.40
N SER A 605 -10.31 10.30 -3.23
CA SER A 605 -9.67 9.97 -1.94
C SER A 605 -9.94 8.52 -1.57
N THR A 606 -8.90 7.78 -1.17
CA THR A 606 -9.05 6.39 -0.73
C THR A 606 -8.69 6.25 0.75
N VAL A 607 -9.64 5.77 1.56
CA VAL A 607 -9.43 5.46 2.98
C VAL A 607 -9.09 3.97 3.10
N HIS A 608 -7.86 3.67 3.51
CA HIS A 608 -7.32 2.31 3.59
C HIS A 608 -7.48 1.68 4.98
N ASN A 609 -7.30 0.36 5.05
CA ASN A 609 -7.30 -0.45 6.29
C ASN A 609 -8.62 -0.44 7.08
N ILE A 610 -9.75 -0.34 6.36
CA ILE A 610 -11.11 -0.21 6.95
C ILE A 610 -11.49 -1.37 7.89
N ILE A 611 -11.04 -2.59 7.57
CA ILE A 611 -11.34 -3.80 8.37
C ILE A 611 -10.27 -4.03 9.45
N VAL A 612 -8.99 -3.91 9.10
CA VAL A 612 -7.84 -4.25 9.97
C VAL A 612 -6.68 -3.31 9.67
N GLY A 613 -6.07 -2.77 10.73
CA GLY A 613 -4.90 -1.89 10.69
C GLY A 613 -5.20 -0.47 11.14
N LYS A 614 -4.18 0.41 11.10
CA LYS A 614 -4.38 1.86 11.28
C LYS A 614 -4.98 2.44 10.00
N LEU A 615 -6.07 3.19 10.13
CA LEU A 615 -6.69 3.95 9.04
C LEU A 615 -5.73 5.04 8.54
N TRP A 616 -5.66 5.21 7.22
CA TRP A 616 -4.94 6.29 6.55
C TRP A 616 -5.61 6.64 5.22
N ILE A 617 -5.37 7.85 4.74
CA ILE A 617 -5.94 8.39 3.51
C ILE A 617 -4.84 8.53 2.46
N ASP A 618 -5.13 8.09 1.24
CA ASP A 618 -4.39 8.44 0.03
C ASP A 618 -5.26 9.28 -0.92
N GLN A 619 -4.62 9.94 -1.89
CA GLN A 619 -5.27 10.62 -3.01
C GLN A 619 -4.76 10.00 -4.30
N THR A 620 -5.65 9.57 -5.19
CA THR A 620 -5.31 8.67 -6.29
C THR A 620 -6.09 9.01 -7.56
N GLY A 621 -5.38 9.30 -8.64
CA GLY A 621 -5.95 9.63 -9.94
C GLY A 621 -5.25 10.83 -10.61
N ASP A 622 -5.61 11.07 -11.86
CA ASP A 622 -5.08 12.19 -12.65
C ASP A 622 -6.12 13.34 -12.68
N ILE A 623 -5.67 14.58 -12.54
CA ILE A 623 -6.50 15.79 -12.69
C ILE A 623 -6.02 16.54 -13.93
N GLU A 624 -6.91 16.78 -14.89
CA GLU A 624 -6.68 17.79 -15.93
C GLU A 624 -7.33 19.12 -15.53
N ILE A 625 -6.55 20.20 -15.58
CA ILE A 625 -7.01 21.58 -15.43
C ILE A 625 -6.89 22.26 -16.80
N VAL A 626 -7.99 22.77 -17.33
CA VAL A 626 -8.05 23.38 -18.66
C VAL A 626 -8.39 24.86 -18.54
N ASN A 627 -7.60 25.74 -19.17
CA ASN A 627 -8.00 27.12 -19.40
C ASN A 627 -8.87 27.19 -20.66
N HIS A 628 -10.17 27.42 -20.50
CA HIS A 628 -11.12 27.44 -21.61
C HIS A 628 -10.96 28.66 -22.54
N LYS A 629 -10.24 29.72 -22.14
CA LYS A 629 -9.90 30.86 -22.99
C LYS A 629 -8.66 30.61 -23.85
N THR A 630 -7.52 30.32 -23.22
CA THR A 630 -6.24 30.15 -23.94
C THR A 630 -6.02 28.75 -24.51
N LYS A 631 -6.75 27.74 -23.99
CA LYS A 631 -6.58 26.30 -24.26
C LYS A 631 -5.29 25.67 -23.67
N ASP A 632 -4.59 26.40 -22.81
CA ASP A 632 -3.49 25.84 -22.01
C ASP A 632 -4.03 24.79 -21.01
N ARG A 633 -3.20 23.80 -20.69
CA ARG A 633 -3.57 22.63 -19.86
C ARG A 633 -2.52 22.35 -18.79
N CYS A 634 -2.97 21.93 -17.62
CA CYS A 634 -2.13 21.24 -16.64
C CYS A 634 -2.64 19.82 -16.44
N GLN A 635 -1.74 18.83 -16.56
CA GLN A 635 -2.02 17.45 -16.20
C GLN A 635 -1.27 17.14 -14.90
N LEU A 636 -2.02 16.92 -13.82
CA LEU A 636 -1.52 16.51 -12.50
C LEU A 636 -1.75 15.01 -12.32
N LYS A 637 -0.79 14.32 -11.71
CA LYS A 637 -0.84 12.88 -11.42
C LYS A 637 -0.58 12.64 -9.94
N PHE A 638 -1.58 12.14 -9.23
CA PHE A 638 -1.45 11.74 -7.83
C PHE A 638 -1.01 10.27 -7.80
N LEU A 639 0.26 10.03 -7.43
CA LEU A 639 0.87 8.71 -7.51
C LEU A 639 0.44 7.86 -6.29
N PRO A 640 -0.22 6.70 -6.51
CA PRO A 640 -0.73 5.88 -5.42
C PRO A 640 0.42 5.27 -4.61
N TYR A 641 0.25 5.20 -3.30
CA TYR A 641 1.24 4.58 -2.42
C TYR A 641 1.43 3.09 -2.75
N SER A 642 2.67 2.70 -3.04
CA SER A 642 3.07 1.32 -3.28
C SER A 642 4.26 0.93 -2.39
N TYR A 643 4.09 -0.16 -1.64
CA TYR A 643 5.10 -0.72 -0.74
C TYR A 643 6.40 -1.15 -1.47
N PHE A 644 6.33 -1.37 -2.78
CA PHE A 644 7.47 -1.76 -3.61
C PHE A 644 8.08 -0.60 -4.41
N SER A 645 7.51 0.62 -4.31
CA SER A 645 8.08 1.80 -4.95
C SER A 645 9.20 2.40 -4.10
N LYS A 646 10.19 3.01 -4.77
CA LYS A 646 11.20 3.87 -4.14
C LYS A 646 10.79 5.35 -4.13
N GLU A 647 9.60 5.67 -4.63
CA GLU A 647 9.09 7.04 -4.64
C GLU A 647 8.56 7.44 -3.26
N VAL A 648 8.59 8.74 -2.98
CA VAL A 648 8.01 9.33 -1.77
C VAL A 648 6.50 9.07 -1.78
N ALA A 649 5.94 8.67 -0.63
CA ALA A 649 4.50 8.53 -0.47
C ALA A 649 3.78 9.85 -0.77
N ARG A 650 2.54 9.79 -1.28
CA ARG A 650 1.70 10.99 -1.57
C ARG A 650 2.29 11.96 -2.60
N LYS A 651 3.28 11.51 -3.38
CA LYS A 651 3.92 12.30 -4.43
C LYS A 651 2.90 12.72 -5.48
N VAL A 652 2.95 14.00 -5.85
CA VAL A 652 2.22 14.56 -6.99
C VAL A 652 3.24 15.07 -8.00
N THR A 653 3.01 14.76 -9.27
CA THR A 653 3.75 15.37 -10.38
C THR A 653 2.77 16.02 -11.36
N GLY A 654 3.27 16.89 -12.22
CA GLY A 654 2.47 17.39 -13.33
C GLY A 654 3.27 18.10 -14.40
N VAL A 655 2.59 18.42 -15.50
CA VAL A 655 3.13 19.18 -16.62
C VAL A 655 2.12 20.25 -17.01
N VAL A 656 2.61 21.49 -17.17
CA VAL A 656 1.84 22.60 -17.76
C VAL A 656 2.28 22.78 -19.20
N SER A 657 1.32 22.69 -20.12
CA SER A 657 1.50 22.86 -21.56
C SER A 657 0.61 23.96 -22.12
N ASP A 658 1.08 24.60 -23.18
CA ASP A 658 0.30 25.59 -23.92
C ASP A 658 -0.77 24.96 -24.85
N SER A 659 -1.57 25.81 -25.48
CA SER A 659 -2.54 25.44 -26.53
C SER A 659 -2.01 24.57 -27.67
N GLN A 660 -0.69 24.53 -27.92
CA GLN A 660 -0.05 23.73 -28.97
C GLN A 660 0.49 22.40 -28.42
N GLY A 661 0.26 22.11 -27.13
CA GLY A 661 0.77 20.94 -26.44
C GLY A 661 2.24 21.04 -26.02
N LYS A 662 2.90 22.19 -26.22
CA LYS A 662 4.30 22.37 -25.79
C LYS A 662 4.34 22.53 -24.27
N ALA A 663 5.08 21.66 -23.59
CA ALA A 663 5.34 21.78 -22.16
C ALA A 663 6.24 22.99 -21.85
N HIS A 664 5.86 23.79 -20.84
CA HIS A 664 6.64 24.95 -20.35
C HIS A 664 7.09 24.79 -18.89
N TYR A 665 6.32 24.10 -18.05
CA TYR A 665 6.68 23.86 -16.64
C TYR A 665 6.42 22.41 -16.24
N VAL A 666 7.33 21.87 -15.42
CA VAL A 666 7.09 20.66 -14.62
C VAL A 666 6.66 21.08 -13.22
N LEU A 667 5.67 20.39 -12.66
CA LEU A 667 5.26 20.50 -11.26
C LEU A 667 5.66 19.23 -10.50
N SER A 668 6.11 19.36 -9.25
CA SER A 668 6.51 18.24 -8.41
C SER A 668 6.37 18.56 -6.92
N GLY A 669 5.95 17.59 -6.12
CA GLY A 669 5.80 17.74 -4.67
C GLY A 669 5.10 16.56 -4.00
N SER A 670 4.50 16.80 -2.84
CA SER A 670 3.52 15.89 -2.22
C SER A 670 2.30 16.67 -1.76
N TRP A 671 1.11 16.07 -1.87
CA TRP A 671 -0.14 16.77 -1.52
C TRP A 671 -0.31 17.04 -0.02
N ASP A 672 0.58 16.49 0.82
CA ASP A 672 0.58 16.66 2.27
C ASP A 672 1.68 17.57 2.83
N GLU A 673 2.62 18.07 2.01
CA GLU A 673 3.69 18.97 2.48
C GLU A 673 3.90 20.21 1.59
N GLN A 674 4.23 20.06 0.30
CA GLN A 674 4.57 21.18 -0.58
C GLN A 674 4.50 20.85 -2.07
N MET A 675 4.44 21.89 -2.90
CA MET A 675 4.45 21.83 -4.37
C MET A 675 5.41 22.88 -4.95
N GLU A 676 6.23 22.45 -5.90
CA GLU A 676 7.26 23.24 -6.59
C GLU A 676 7.04 23.21 -8.11
N CYS A 677 7.56 24.22 -8.82
CA CYS A 677 7.61 24.25 -10.28
C CYS A 677 9.03 24.45 -10.82
N ALA A 678 9.37 23.76 -11.91
CA ALA A 678 10.61 23.93 -12.65
C ALA A 678 10.32 24.32 -14.10
N LYS A 679 10.88 25.42 -14.57
CA LYS A 679 10.71 25.93 -15.94
C LYS A 679 11.49 25.06 -16.93
N ILE A 680 10.84 24.59 -17.99
CA ILE A 680 11.43 23.72 -19.00
C ILE A 680 12.20 24.58 -20.00
N VAL A 681 13.50 24.29 -20.14
CA VAL A 681 14.39 24.93 -21.13
C VAL A 681 14.40 24.13 -22.43
N GLN A 682 14.47 22.80 -22.32
CA GLN A 682 14.49 21.89 -23.47
C GLN A 682 13.77 20.58 -23.16
N SER A 683 13.11 19.99 -24.16
CA SER A 683 12.47 18.67 -24.10
C SER A 683 13.07 17.74 -25.13
N SER A 684 13.45 16.52 -24.74
CA SER A 684 13.96 15.50 -25.66
C SER A 684 13.37 14.12 -25.35
N PRO A 685 13.15 13.25 -26.36
CA PRO A 685 12.79 11.86 -26.11
C PRO A 685 14.01 11.09 -25.59
N SER A 686 13.81 10.24 -24.57
CA SER A 686 14.88 9.38 -24.09
C SER A 686 15.28 8.33 -25.14
N SER A 687 16.51 7.83 -25.02
CA SER A 687 16.86 6.51 -25.55
C SER A 687 15.83 5.47 -25.07
N PRO A 688 15.45 4.48 -25.90
CA PRO A 688 14.58 3.39 -25.46
C PRO A 688 15.19 2.64 -24.28
N GLY A 689 14.41 2.43 -23.22
CA GLY A 689 14.80 1.57 -22.10
C GLY A 689 14.70 0.08 -22.44
N SER A 690 15.05 -0.79 -21.49
CA SER A 690 14.86 -2.25 -21.57
C SER A 690 13.42 -2.65 -21.94
N ASP A 691 12.46 -1.81 -21.55
CA ASP A 691 11.02 -2.08 -21.64
C ASP A 691 10.40 -1.50 -22.93
N GLY A 692 11.24 -1.05 -23.88
CA GLY A 692 10.85 -0.58 -25.21
C GLY A 692 10.19 0.80 -25.27
N LYS A 693 9.79 1.39 -24.13
CA LYS A 693 9.16 2.70 -24.08
C LYS A 693 10.18 3.83 -24.01
N GLN A 694 9.91 4.92 -24.74
CA GLN A 694 10.62 6.19 -24.60
C GLN A 694 9.94 7.04 -23.51
N LYS A 695 10.74 7.73 -22.69
CA LYS A 695 10.29 8.68 -21.67
C LYS A 695 10.69 10.09 -22.09
N THR A 696 9.87 11.10 -21.81
CA THR A 696 10.28 12.48 -22.09
C THR A 696 11.30 12.95 -21.07
N VAL A 697 12.45 13.43 -21.52
CA VAL A 697 13.43 14.11 -20.67
C VAL A 697 13.17 15.61 -20.75
N TYR A 698 12.88 16.24 -19.62
CA TYR A 698 12.75 17.68 -19.49
C TYR A 698 14.01 18.23 -18.83
N GLN A 699 14.73 19.06 -19.56
CA GLN A 699 15.85 19.82 -19.04
C GLN A 699 15.31 21.15 -18.50
N THR A 700 15.50 21.40 -17.20
CA THR A 700 14.80 22.48 -16.48
C THR A 700 15.76 23.44 -15.78
N LEU A 701 15.26 24.62 -15.43
CA LEU A 701 15.88 25.48 -14.41
C LEU A 701 15.72 24.85 -13.00
N PRO A 702 16.46 25.34 -11.97
CA PRO A 702 16.18 25.02 -10.57
C PRO A 702 14.73 25.34 -10.20
N ALA A 703 14.13 24.51 -9.34
CA ALA A 703 12.72 24.65 -8.98
C ALA A 703 12.45 25.85 -8.05
N LYS A 704 11.27 26.45 -8.17
CA LYS A 704 10.71 27.44 -7.25
C LYS A 704 9.53 26.85 -6.48
N LEU A 705 9.44 27.17 -5.18
CA LEU A 705 8.34 26.76 -4.31
C LEU A 705 7.06 27.55 -4.65
N LEU A 706 5.97 26.86 -4.99
CA LEU A 706 4.66 27.48 -5.21
C LEU A 706 3.81 27.52 -3.94
N TRP A 707 3.77 26.39 -3.24
CA TRP A 707 2.92 26.18 -2.06
C TRP A 707 3.63 25.31 -1.03
N LYS A 708 3.44 25.61 0.24
CA LYS A 708 3.81 24.75 1.37
C LYS A 708 2.68 24.77 2.39
N LYS A 709 2.35 23.61 2.94
CA LYS A 709 1.31 23.40 3.94
C LYS A 709 1.63 24.17 5.23
N TYR A 710 0.60 24.74 5.84
CA TYR A 710 0.72 25.36 7.17
C TYR A 710 0.96 24.29 8.27
N PRO A 711 1.74 24.60 9.31
CA PRO A 711 1.85 23.73 10.48
C PRO A 711 0.48 23.57 11.15
N LEU A 712 0.19 22.38 11.67
CA LEU A 712 -1.00 22.19 12.51
C LEU A 712 -0.78 22.81 13.90
N PRO A 713 -1.83 23.32 14.57
CA PRO A 713 -1.76 23.80 15.94
C PRO A 713 -1.25 22.75 16.94
N GLU A 714 -0.70 23.19 18.07
CA GLU A 714 -0.29 22.30 19.15
C GLU A 714 -1.47 21.48 19.68
N ASN A 715 -1.28 20.16 19.85
CA ASN A 715 -2.31 19.20 20.28
C ASN A 715 -3.48 19.07 19.28
N ALA A 716 -3.27 19.34 17.98
CA ALA A 716 -4.32 19.22 16.95
C ALA A 716 -4.98 17.82 16.92
N GLU A 717 -4.30 16.76 17.36
CA GLU A 717 -4.87 15.42 17.52
C GLU A 717 -6.07 15.37 18.48
N ASN A 718 -6.14 16.27 19.47
CA ASN A 718 -7.28 16.44 20.37
C ASN A 718 -8.39 17.30 19.72
N MET A 719 -8.04 18.09 18.70
CA MET A 719 -8.94 19.00 17.97
C MET A 719 -9.22 18.49 16.54
N TYR A 720 -9.43 17.17 16.40
CA TYR A 720 -9.79 16.50 15.14
C TYR A 720 -8.80 16.75 13.96
N TYR A 721 -7.55 17.12 14.25
CA TYR A 721 -6.54 17.58 13.29
C TYR A 721 -7.00 18.76 12.40
N PHE A 722 -7.79 19.68 12.95
CA PHE A 722 -8.19 20.91 12.28
C PHE A 722 -7.00 21.86 12.07
N SER A 723 -6.96 22.50 10.90
CA SER A 723 -6.09 23.64 10.61
C SER A 723 -6.59 24.92 11.28
N GLU A 724 -5.81 26.00 11.22
CA GLU A 724 -6.24 27.32 11.72
C GLU A 724 -7.55 27.79 11.06
N LEU A 725 -7.73 27.62 9.75
CA LEU A 725 -9.00 27.96 9.09
C LEU A 725 -10.14 27.09 9.61
N ALA A 726 -9.97 25.76 9.61
CA ALA A 726 -10.99 24.80 10.04
C ALA A 726 -11.46 25.02 11.49
N LEU A 727 -10.54 25.43 12.39
CA LEU A 727 -10.90 25.85 13.75
C LEU A 727 -11.87 27.04 13.75
N THR A 728 -11.71 28.02 12.84
CA THR A 728 -12.60 29.19 12.77
C THR A 728 -13.95 28.93 12.09
N LEU A 729 -14.08 27.94 11.21
CA LEU A 729 -15.29 27.76 10.37
C LEU A 729 -16.59 27.53 11.16
N ASN A 730 -16.51 27.01 12.39
CA ASN A 730 -17.67 26.83 13.27
C ASN A 730 -17.65 27.75 14.49
N GLU A 731 -16.85 28.82 14.48
CA GLU A 731 -16.98 29.91 15.44
C GLU A 731 -18.38 30.55 15.32
N HIS A 732 -18.97 31.01 16.43
CA HIS A 732 -20.27 31.67 16.37
C HIS A 732 -20.11 33.11 15.87
N GLU A 733 -20.95 33.51 14.91
CA GLU A 733 -20.94 34.84 14.30
C GLU A 733 -22.36 35.39 14.30
N GLU A 734 -22.48 36.70 14.57
CA GLU A 734 -23.77 37.38 14.63
C GLU A 734 -24.31 37.69 13.23
N GLY A 735 -25.64 37.70 13.09
CA GLY A 735 -26.32 38.10 11.86
C GLY A 735 -26.18 37.14 10.67
N VAL A 736 -25.75 35.90 10.90
CA VAL A 736 -25.81 34.80 9.90
C VAL A 736 -27.25 34.34 9.65
N ALA A 737 -27.48 33.67 8.53
CA ALA A 737 -28.79 33.11 8.20
C ALA A 737 -29.26 32.05 9.24
N PRO A 738 -30.57 31.92 9.54
CA PRO A 738 -31.12 30.86 10.39
C PRO A 738 -30.80 29.43 9.94
N THR A 739 -30.39 29.26 8.68
CA THR A 739 -29.97 28.00 8.04
C THR A 739 -28.47 27.73 8.13
N ASP A 740 -27.65 28.61 8.72
CA ASP A 740 -26.19 28.49 8.75
C ASP A 740 -25.70 27.33 9.65
N SER A 741 -24.72 26.54 9.18
CA SER A 741 -24.12 25.43 9.94
C SER A 741 -23.64 25.82 11.35
N ARG A 742 -23.28 27.09 11.62
CA ARG A 742 -22.91 27.54 12.99
C ARG A 742 -24.04 27.41 14.00
N LEU A 743 -25.29 27.50 13.55
CA LEU A 743 -26.51 27.40 14.36
C LEU A 743 -27.00 25.95 14.51
N ARG A 744 -26.42 25.01 13.75
CA ARG A 744 -26.79 23.61 13.72
C ARG A 744 -26.52 22.93 15.09
N PRO A 745 -27.56 22.44 15.80
CA PRO A 745 -27.42 22.13 17.23
C PRO A 745 -26.72 20.79 17.54
N ASP A 746 -26.90 19.74 16.74
CA ASP A 746 -26.19 18.46 16.93
C ASP A 746 -24.66 18.61 16.77
N GLN A 747 -24.24 19.34 15.73
CA GLN A 747 -22.85 19.69 15.48
C GLN A 747 -22.28 20.58 16.60
N ARG A 748 -23.05 21.55 17.11
CA ARG A 748 -22.63 22.42 18.22
C ARG A 748 -22.47 21.67 19.55
N LEU A 749 -23.33 20.70 19.82
CA LEU A 749 -23.22 19.82 20.99
C LEU A 749 -21.99 18.91 20.87
N MET A 750 -21.71 18.37 19.68
CA MET A 750 -20.50 17.57 19.42
C MET A 750 -19.22 18.38 19.67
N GLU A 751 -19.14 19.62 19.16
CA GLU A 751 -17.96 20.50 19.35
C GLU A 751 -17.66 20.77 20.83
N LYS A 752 -18.71 20.86 21.67
CA LYS A 752 -18.60 21.04 23.11
C LYS A 752 -18.28 19.73 23.88
N GLY A 753 -18.23 18.58 23.20
CA GLY A 753 -18.03 17.26 23.80
C GLY A 753 -19.29 16.56 24.30
N HIS A 754 -20.49 17.16 24.15
CA HIS A 754 -21.78 16.61 24.58
C HIS A 754 -22.31 15.58 23.56
N TRP A 755 -21.58 14.48 23.37
CA TRP A 755 -21.81 13.53 22.27
C TRP A 755 -23.14 12.77 22.37
N ASP A 756 -23.65 12.48 23.55
CA ASP A 756 -24.95 11.80 23.71
C ASP A 756 -26.12 12.73 23.35
N GLU A 757 -26.10 13.96 23.85
CA GLU A 757 -27.05 15.02 23.47
C GLU A 757 -27.00 15.29 21.96
N ALA A 758 -25.79 15.34 21.37
CA ALA A 758 -25.60 15.47 19.93
C ALA A 758 -26.20 14.30 19.14
N ASN A 759 -26.08 13.05 19.62
CA ASN A 759 -26.71 11.89 18.99
C ASN A 759 -28.25 11.97 19.06
N THR A 760 -28.84 12.43 20.17
CA THR A 760 -30.29 12.66 20.29
C THR A 760 -30.76 13.76 19.35
N GLU A 761 -30.06 14.89 19.31
CA GLU A 761 -30.43 16.04 18.49
C GLU A 761 -30.29 15.75 16.99
N LYS A 762 -29.25 14.99 16.60
CA LYS A 762 -29.08 14.49 15.23
C LYS A 762 -30.27 13.64 14.78
N GLN A 763 -30.78 12.77 15.64
CA GLN A 763 -31.99 11.97 15.33
C GLN A 763 -33.23 12.84 15.16
N ARG A 764 -33.40 13.87 16.01
CA ARG A 764 -34.50 14.86 15.89
C ARG A 764 -34.43 15.62 14.56
N LEU A 765 -33.25 16.11 14.19
CA LEU A 765 -32.98 16.81 12.93
C LEU A 765 -33.25 15.93 11.72
N GLU A 766 -32.65 14.73 11.67
CA GLU A 766 -32.82 13.79 10.57
C GLU A 766 -34.30 13.41 10.39
N GLU A 767 -35.05 13.14 11.47
CA GLU A 767 -36.47 12.80 11.31
C GLU A 767 -37.34 14.00 10.92
N LYS A 768 -37.04 15.21 11.40
CA LYS A 768 -37.70 16.45 10.92
C LYS A 768 -37.52 16.62 9.40
N GLN A 769 -36.35 16.26 8.87
CA GLN A 769 -36.09 16.23 7.43
C GLN A 769 -36.81 15.08 6.71
N ARG A 770 -36.84 13.87 7.27
CA ARG A 770 -37.59 12.74 6.69
C ARG A 770 -39.09 13.02 6.61
N VAL A 771 -39.69 13.57 7.68
CA VAL A 771 -41.08 14.06 7.70
C VAL A 771 -41.30 15.11 6.61
N SER A 772 -40.39 16.08 6.50
CA SER A 772 -40.48 17.14 5.48
C SER A 772 -40.37 16.60 4.05
N ARG A 773 -39.50 15.63 3.75
CA ARG A 773 -39.45 14.97 2.43
C ARG A 773 -40.73 14.20 2.14
N ARG A 774 -41.26 13.41 3.09
CA ARG A 774 -42.53 12.68 2.92
C ARG A 774 -43.68 13.63 2.54
N ARG A 775 -43.84 14.73 3.27
CA ARG A 775 -44.87 15.75 2.99
C ARG A 775 -44.75 16.39 1.60
N ARG A 776 -43.53 16.63 1.09
CA ARG A 776 -43.34 17.19 -0.27
C ARG A 776 -43.70 16.17 -1.34
N LEU A 777 -43.28 14.91 -1.20
CA LEU A 777 -43.66 13.82 -2.11
C LEU A 777 -45.18 13.56 -2.10
N GLU A 778 -45.83 13.63 -0.93
CA GLU A 778 -47.29 13.54 -0.76
C GLU A 778 -48.08 14.72 -1.37
N ALA A 779 -47.42 15.84 -1.64
CA ALA A 779 -47.98 16.97 -2.37
C ALA A 779 -47.79 16.79 -3.89
N CYS A 780 -46.57 16.47 -4.34
CA CYS A 780 -46.26 16.27 -5.76
C CYS A 780 -47.02 15.07 -6.37
N SER A 781 -47.28 14.01 -5.60
CA SER A 781 -48.05 12.83 -6.06
C SER A 781 -49.50 13.12 -6.42
N ARG A 782 -50.04 14.28 -6.00
CA ARG A 782 -51.40 14.75 -6.36
C ARG A 782 -51.44 15.46 -7.73
N GLY A 783 -50.28 15.69 -8.36
CA GLY A 783 -50.18 16.23 -9.72
C GLY A 783 -50.11 15.14 -10.80
N CYS A 784 -50.69 15.43 -11.96
CA CYS A 784 -50.57 14.61 -13.16
C CYS A 784 -49.24 14.89 -13.90
N GLY A 785 -48.15 14.32 -13.38
CA GLY A 785 -46.84 14.24 -14.03
C GLY A 785 -46.21 12.86 -13.86
N THR A 786 -45.17 12.56 -14.62
CA THR A 786 -44.36 11.33 -14.50
C THR A 786 -43.51 11.33 -13.23
N GLU A 787 -42.92 10.18 -12.85
CA GLU A 787 -42.16 10.09 -11.60
C GLU A 787 -40.83 10.85 -11.65
N GLU A 788 -40.18 10.94 -12.82
CA GLU A 788 -38.95 11.71 -13.03
C GLU A 788 -39.22 13.23 -12.93
N GLU A 789 -40.29 13.72 -13.57
CA GLU A 789 -40.75 15.11 -13.41
C GLU A 789 -41.08 15.42 -11.93
N LYS A 790 -41.70 14.46 -11.23
CA LYS A 790 -42.10 14.60 -9.82
C LYS A 790 -40.93 14.63 -8.84
N GLU A 791 -39.74 14.10 -9.16
CA GLU A 791 -38.58 14.22 -8.27
C GLU A 791 -37.74 15.48 -8.56
N ALA A 792 -37.78 16.02 -9.80
CA ALA A 792 -37.16 17.30 -10.14
C ALA A 792 -37.80 18.50 -9.42
N ASP A 793 -39.10 18.43 -9.14
CA ASP A 793 -39.95 19.53 -8.61
C ASP A 793 -39.95 19.63 -7.06
N VAL A 794 -39.17 18.79 -6.35
CA VAL A 794 -39.33 18.55 -4.89
C VAL A 794 -38.68 19.61 -3.99
N TYR A 795 -37.71 20.37 -4.49
CA TYR A 795 -37.06 21.45 -3.74
C TYR A 795 -36.34 22.44 -4.68
N VAL A 796 -36.55 23.73 -4.47
CA VAL A 796 -35.85 24.82 -5.16
C VAL A 796 -34.88 25.47 -4.16
N PRO A 797 -33.55 25.47 -4.44
CA PRO A 797 -32.57 26.17 -3.60
C PRO A 797 -32.87 27.67 -3.47
N LEU A 798 -32.60 28.22 -2.29
CA LEU A 798 -32.97 29.60 -1.98
C LEU A 798 -32.00 30.61 -2.61
N TRP A 799 -30.70 30.30 -2.66
CA TRP A 799 -29.64 31.24 -3.09
C TRP A 799 -28.95 30.84 -4.39
N PHE A 800 -29.19 29.62 -4.84
CA PHE A 800 -28.70 29.08 -6.11
C PHE A 800 -29.86 28.76 -7.07
N GLU A 801 -29.55 28.57 -8.35
CA GLU A 801 -30.49 28.08 -9.37
C GLU A 801 -29.77 27.18 -10.38
N LYS A 802 -30.47 26.17 -10.90
CA LYS A 802 -29.91 25.27 -11.91
C LYS A 802 -29.81 25.99 -13.26
N ARG A 803 -28.60 26.02 -13.83
CA ARG A 803 -28.33 26.50 -15.20
C ARG A 803 -27.54 25.43 -15.96
N LEU A 804 -27.69 25.41 -17.28
CA LEU A 804 -26.80 24.65 -18.17
C LEU A 804 -25.47 25.40 -18.30
N ASP A 805 -24.36 24.77 -17.94
CA ASP A 805 -23.03 25.35 -18.14
C ASP A 805 -22.59 25.21 -19.62
N PRO A 806 -22.17 26.30 -20.29
CA PRO A 806 -21.84 26.28 -21.71
C PRO A 806 -20.45 25.72 -22.04
N LEU A 807 -19.64 25.37 -21.03
CA LEU A 807 -18.28 24.84 -21.19
C LEU A 807 -18.20 23.34 -20.90
N THR A 808 -18.96 22.84 -19.93
CA THR A 808 -19.04 21.40 -19.63
C THR A 808 -20.23 20.71 -20.30
N GLY A 809 -21.31 21.46 -20.60
CA GLY A 809 -22.59 20.89 -21.05
C GLY A 809 -23.39 20.22 -19.91
N GLU A 810 -22.93 20.32 -18.67
CA GLU A 810 -23.61 19.78 -17.48
C GLU A 810 -24.58 20.82 -16.92
N THR A 811 -25.63 20.38 -16.21
CA THR A 811 -26.49 21.31 -15.44
C THR A 811 -25.93 21.45 -14.03
N ALA A 812 -25.68 22.68 -13.59
CA ALA A 812 -25.10 22.98 -12.28
C ALA A 812 -25.84 24.13 -11.58
N CYS A 813 -25.85 24.11 -10.25
CA CYS A 813 -26.42 25.16 -9.40
C CYS A 813 -25.49 26.37 -9.31
N MET A 814 -25.87 27.46 -9.98
CA MET A 814 -25.18 28.74 -10.02
C MET A 814 -25.74 29.69 -8.95
N TYR A 815 -24.89 30.51 -8.31
CA TYR A 815 -25.36 31.55 -7.37
C TYR A 815 -26.13 32.64 -8.13
N LYS A 816 -27.33 33.00 -7.65
CA LYS A 816 -28.24 33.93 -8.34
C LYS A 816 -28.34 35.33 -7.72
N GLY A 817 -27.56 35.60 -6.66
CA GLY A 817 -27.67 36.83 -5.86
C GLY A 817 -28.62 36.70 -4.68
N GLY A 818 -28.76 37.78 -3.92
CA GLY A 818 -29.74 37.93 -2.84
C GLY A 818 -29.28 37.55 -1.43
N TYR A 819 -28.27 36.67 -1.25
CA TYR A 819 -27.84 36.23 0.09
C TYR A 819 -27.17 37.35 0.88
N TRP A 820 -26.16 37.99 0.27
CA TRP A 820 -25.40 39.07 0.91
C TRP A 820 -26.29 40.31 1.13
N GLU A 821 -27.21 40.55 0.19
CA GLU A 821 -28.19 41.62 0.24
C GLU A 821 -29.26 41.37 1.32
N ALA A 822 -29.63 40.10 1.58
CA ALA A 822 -30.47 39.71 2.72
C ALA A 822 -29.71 39.88 4.04
N LYS A 823 -28.44 39.46 4.11
CA LYS A 823 -27.56 39.67 5.27
C LYS A 823 -27.38 41.14 5.62
N GLU A 824 -27.13 41.99 4.64
CA GLU A 824 -26.92 43.43 4.84
C GLU A 824 -28.19 44.16 5.28
N ARG A 825 -29.38 43.60 5.01
CA ARG A 825 -30.66 44.03 5.58
C ARG A 825 -31.07 43.31 6.88
N GLN A 826 -30.35 42.26 7.27
CA GLN A 826 -30.76 41.29 8.31
C GLN A 826 -32.17 40.71 8.08
N ASP A 827 -32.54 40.52 6.81
CA ASP A 827 -33.88 40.06 6.41
C ASP A 827 -33.87 38.59 5.98
N TRP A 828 -34.22 37.73 6.93
CA TRP A 828 -34.19 36.27 6.77
C TRP A 828 -35.58 35.62 6.61
N HIS A 829 -36.62 36.39 6.26
CA HIS A 829 -38.00 35.87 6.22
C HIS A 829 -38.22 34.72 5.20
N MET A 830 -37.36 34.62 4.19
CA MET A 830 -37.39 33.54 3.19
C MET A 830 -36.70 32.24 3.66
N CYS A 831 -35.90 32.27 4.73
CA CYS A 831 -35.12 31.12 5.17
C CYS A 831 -36.03 30.01 5.76
N PRO A 832 -35.92 28.75 5.29
CA PRO A 832 -36.69 27.64 5.85
C PRO A 832 -36.23 27.28 7.27
N ASN A 833 -37.19 26.96 8.14
CA ASN A 833 -36.92 26.45 9.48
C ASN A 833 -36.48 24.97 9.41
N ILE A 834 -35.17 24.74 9.20
CA ILE A 834 -34.58 23.40 9.01
C ILE A 834 -34.15 22.72 10.32
N PHE A 835 -33.64 23.45 11.31
CA PHE A 835 -33.16 22.90 12.59
C PHE A 835 -34.29 22.63 13.60
#